data_AF-A0A6J4XFD5-F1
#
_entry.id   AF-A0A6J4XFD5-F1
#
_cell.length_a   1.000
_cell.length_b   1.000
_cell.length_c   1.000
_cell.angle_alpha   90.00
_cell.angle_beta   90.00
_cell.angle_gamma   90.00
#
_symmetry.space_group_name_H-M   'P 1'
#
loop_
_entity.id
_entity.type
_entity.pdbx_description
1 polymer ?
#
loop_
_entity_poly.entity_id
_entity_poly.type
_entity_poly.pdbx_seq_one_letter_code
_entity_poly.pdbx_strand_id
1 'polypeptide(L)'
;MAEPNRYRPTLTIRVLWLADPAPDPADESRTIRGPLDRLAESLYSVFNRAADNPLDRGMGIPVFFDSQRPPDPPVLEQSRHTILIALVDDRMVIDPAWNEGLSALGQAVRAAGDRHRFYPVSLSPNAFNIGSTVAVTNFIRLHGLPAEKRGARLAGTLTHELCRLLLAGERSEQGAVPARTRLSPAPVMLFLSHAKADGEELAEALRDHIESTSAVQSFFDANDIAPGFDFRSELEGNIERSVLVVMQTDHYASRTWCRREVLWAKSKGCPLVVVNAVRDREDRGFPYLGNAPSLRVDGKDPGWCARVVGLALREMLRHSWFRANLADLEQVGLVPRGMEPSPCPPEILTLLTRPATTPPARLVYPDPPLGAEERILLSRAAPDVTVTTPTSCAGSHPRGGAEQSLEGLQVGLSISDSPDLAQFGMGPPHLQDAMLELARYLLARGARLAYGGDLRPGGFTGQLLELVWAYDSQKREDDLILSPERKADLAGRHLANYVAWPIHLNYSEAILAQHHLKGVFKFIAPPEDLKLSEAQQAVKVPPDSPEHRYWWFRNLTAMREQMVADIDARVVLGGQIRGYSGGIPGLAEEVLLALRRSQPVFLLGGMGGCTRAIIDAIEGRRPKELTAEYQAGSKGYGEFLSYLKQRPDAVGVDYPAMVNELQQAGVAGLNNGLSEAENLELFETPHIPVMVSLVLKGLGMYQGRSS
;
A
#
# COMPACT_ATOMS: atom_id res chain seq x y z
N MET A 1 -23.53 17.06 -3.10
CA MET A 1 -22.68 17.89 -3.98
C MET A 1 -21.24 17.68 -3.55
N ALA A 2 -20.31 17.52 -4.49
CA ALA A 2 -18.91 17.22 -4.20
C ALA A 2 -18.16 18.46 -3.70
N GLU A 3 -17.37 18.32 -2.64
CA GLU A 3 -16.41 19.37 -2.27
C GLU A 3 -15.28 19.41 -3.31
N PRO A 4 -15.02 20.58 -3.93
CA PRO A 4 -14.13 20.70 -5.09
C PRO A 4 -12.65 20.40 -4.83
N ASN A 5 -12.22 20.20 -3.57
CA ASN A 5 -10.81 19.99 -3.20
C ASN A 5 -10.47 18.59 -2.65
N ARG A 6 -11.44 17.68 -2.49
CA ARG A 6 -11.16 16.35 -1.94
C ARG A 6 -10.50 15.45 -3.00
N TYR A 7 -9.45 14.73 -2.61
CA TYR A 7 -8.79 13.75 -3.47
C TYR A 7 -9.78 12.71 -4.01
N ARG A 8 -9.82 12.57 -5.35
CA ARG A 8 -10.68 11.64 -6.09
C ARG A 8 -9.83 10.91 -7.12
N PRO A 9 -9.39 9.68 -6.84
CA PRO A 9 -8.53 8.96 -7.76
C PRO A 9 -9.25 8.72 -9.10
N THR A 10 -8.47 8.72 -10.17
CA THR A 10 -8.95 8.42 -11.53
C THR A 10 -9.54 7.01 -11.58
N LEU A 11 -8.95 6.08 -10.84
CA LEU A 11 -9.33 4.67 -10.84
C LEU A 11 -9.34 4.12 -9.42
N THR A 12 -10.43 3.45 -9.07
CA THR A 12 -10.52 2.61 -7.88
C THR A 12 -11.11 1.25 -8.24
N ILE A 13 -10.59 0.20 -7.63
CA ILE A 13 -11.09 -1.17 -7.74
C ILE A 13 -11.85 -1.53 -6.46
N ARG A 14 -13.04 -2.12 -6.60
CA ARG A 14 -13.80 -2.70 -5.49
C ARG A 14 -14.06 -4.18 -5.77
N VAL A 15 -13.63 -5.03 -4.86
CA VAL A 15 -13.84 -6.48 -4.92
C VAL A 15 -15.03 -6.81 -4.03
N LEU A 16 -16.05 -7.42 -4.62
CA LEU A 16 -17.30 -7.78 -3.96
C LEU A 16 -17.41 -9.30 -3.88
N TRP A 17 -17.58 -9.84 -2.68
CA TRP A 17 -17.78 -11.28 -2.47
C TRP A 17 -18.61 -11.56 -1.23
N LEU A 18 -19.16 -12.76 -1.11
CA LEU A 18 -19.74 -13.22 0.16
C LEU A 18 -18.65 -13.98 0.93
N ALA A 19 -18.23 -13.45 2.09
CA ALA A 19 -17.17 -14.03 2.90
C ALA A 19 -17.37 -15.53 3.17
N ASP A 20 -16.29 -16.31 3.18
CA ASP A 20 -16.32 -17.77 3.35
C ASP A 20 -15.40 -18.26 4.48
N PRO A 21 -15.56 -17.74 5.71
CA PRO A 21 -14.69 -18.12 6.82
C PRO A 21 -14.72 -19.64 7.05
N ALA A 22 -13.53 -20.23 7.17
CA ALA A 22 -13.34 -21.65 7.44
C ALA A 22 -12.88 -21.87 8.89
N PRO A 23 -13.18 -23.00 9.55
CA PRO A 23 -12.62 -23.30 10.87
C PRO A 23 -11.09 -23.35 10.84
N ASP A 24 -10.44 -22.80 11.87
CA ASP A 24 -8.99 -22.91 12.04
C ASP A 24 -8.62 -24.37 12.39
N PRO A 25 -7.78 -25.06 11.60
CA PRO A 25 -7.36 -26.43 11.90
C PRO A 25 -6.62 -26.57 13.23
N ALA A 26 -6.03 -25.49 13.75
CA ALA A 26 -5.29 -25.48 15.02
C ALA A 26 -6.17 -25.16 16.24
N ASP A 27 -7.33 -24.53 16.04
CA ASP A 27 -8.27 -24.13 17.10
C ASP A 27 -9.68 -23.98 16.51
N GLU A 28 -10.51 -25.01 16.59
CA GLU A 28 -11.86 -25.01 16.00
C GLU A 28 -12.78 -23.89 16.53
N SER A 29 -12.41 -23.22 17.64
CA SER A 29 -13.12 -22.03 18.13
C SER A 29 -12.82 -20.75 17.34
N ARG A 30 -11.84 -20.80 16.43
CA ARG A 30 -11.42 -19.71 15.55
C ARG A 30 -11.79 -19.99 14.11
N THR A 31 -11.89 -18.93 13.33
CA THR A 31 -12.05 -19.01 11.88
C THR A 31 -10.86 -18.37 11.18
N ILE A 32 -10.47 -18.97 10.07
CA ILE A 32 -9.47 -18.48 9.12
C ILE A 32 -10.15 -18.11 7.81
N ARG A 33 -9.43 -17.37 6.98
CA ARG A 33 -9.90 -16.94 5.66
C ARG A 33 -10.11 -18.12 4.73
N GLY A 34 -11.28 -18.19 4.10
CA GLY A 34 -11.61 -19.23 3.14
C GLY A 34 -10.91 -19.08 1.79
N PRO A 35 -11.08 -20.04 0.87
CA PRO A 35 -10.56 -19.94 -0.48
C PRO A 35 -11.02 -18.69 -1.25
N LEU A 36 -12.27 -18.24 -1.07
CA LEU A 36 -12.79 -17.07 -1.75
C LEU A 36 -12.23 -15.77 -1.16
N ASP A 37 -12.16 -15.67 0.17
CA ASP A 37 -11.48 -14.57 0.85
C ASP A 37 -10.03 -14.41 0.34
N ARG A 38 -9.27 -15.52 0.24
CA ARG A 38 -7.90 -15.48 -0.28
C ARG A 38 -7.81 -15.03 -1.74
N LEU A 39 -8.76 -15.45 -2.59
CA LEU A 39 -8.82 -15.00 -3.99
C LEU A 39 -9.11 -13.50 -4.07
N ALA A 40 -10.09 -13.01 -3.31
CA ALA A 40 -10.43 -11.59 -3.27
C ALA A 40 -9.25 -10.74 -2.78
N GLU A 41 -8.64 -11.14 -1.66
CA GLU A 41 -7.52 -10.40 -1.07
C GLU A 41 -6.25 -10.42 -1.94
N SER A 42 -6.04 -11.47 -2.74
CA SER A 42 -4.92 -11.53 -3.68
C SER A 42 -4.97 -10.40 -4.73
N LEU A 43 -6.16 -9.86 -5.04
CA LEU A 43 -6.28 -8.73 -5.95
C LEU A 43 -5.68 -7.44 -5.39
N TYR A 44 -5.59 -7.32 -4.06
CA TYR A 44 -4.92 -6.18 -3.42
C TYR A 44 -3.43 -6.18 -3.74
N SER A 45 -2.71 -7.30 -3.55
CA SER A 45 -1.28 -7.35 -3.89
C SER A 45 -1.02 -7.28 -5.40
N VAL A 46 -1.98 -7.73 -6.23
CA VAL A 46 -1.89 -7.58 -7.68
C VAL A 46 -1.95 -6.12 -8.09
N PHE A 47 -2.94 -5.34 -7.64
CA PHE A 47 -3.18 -3.98 -8.15
C PHE A 47 -2.64 -2.85 -7.25
N ASN A 48 -2.41 -3.14 -5.99
CA ASN A 48 -1.80 -2.23 -5.02
C ASN A 48 -0.37 -2.72 -4.68
N ARG A 49 0.03 -2.71 -3.41
CA ARG A 49 1.31 -3.20 -2.89
C ARG A 49 1.12 -4.48 -2.11
N ALA A 50 2.10 -5.38 -2.18
CA ALA A 50 2.12 -6.58 -1.36
C ALA A 50 2.48 -6.24 0.10
N ALA A 51 1.48 -6.25 0.99
CA ALA A 51 1.65 -5.88 2.41
C ALA A 51 2.57 -6.83 3.20
N ASP A 52 2.83 -8.04 2.68
CA ASP A 52 3.76 -9.03 3.23
C ASP A 52 5.20 -8.85 2.73
N ASN A 53 5.43 -7.96 1.75
CA ASN A 53 6.75 -7.61 1.23
C ASN A 53 7.03 -6.10 1.44
N PRO A 54 7.68 -5.71 2.55
CA PRO A 54 7.95 -4.31 2.87
C PRO A 54 8.81 -3.54 1.87
N LEU A 55 9.40 -4.19 0.87
CA LEU A 55 10.20 -3.52 -0.18
C LEU A 55 9.51 -3.54 -1.55
N ASP A 56 8.29 -4.09 -1.63
CA ASP A 56 7.52 -4.06 -2.87
C ASP A 56 7.16 -2.62 -3.28
N ARG A 57 7.29 -2.35 -4.58
CA ARG A 57 6.94 -1.06 -5.19
C ARG A 57 5.52 -1.05 -5.76
N GLY A 58 4.87 -2.21 -5.90
CA GLY A 58 3.46 -2.34 -6.28
C GLY A 58 3.07 -1.58 -7.55
N MET A 59 1.77 -1.33 -7.70
CA MET A 59 1.23 -0.30 -8.62
C MET A 59 0.56 0.86 -7.87
N GLY A 60 0.05 0.61 -6.65
CA GLY A 60 -0.61 1.64 -5.86
C GLY A 60 -2.02 2.01 -6.34
N ILE A 61 -2.69 1.18 -7.14
CA ILE A 61 -4.10 1.40 -7.48
C ILE A 61 -4.94 1.13 -6.23
N PRO A 62 -5.81 2.05 -5.79
CA PRO A 62 -6.70 1.81 -4.66
C PRO A 62 -7.60 0.59 -4.91
N VAL A 63 -7.50 -0.40 -4.02
CA VAL A 63 -8.35 -1.60 -4.00
C VAL A 63 -9.11 -1.60 -2.68
N PHE A 64 -10.44 -1.73 -2.73
CA PHE A 64 -11.31 -1.87 -1.56
C PHE A 64 -12.10 -3.17 -1.61
N PHE A 65 -12.61 -3.60 -0.47
CA PHE A 65 -13.25 -4.89 -0.23
C PHE A 65 -14.64 -4.73 0.35
N ASP A 66 -15.63 -5.31 -0.33
CA ASP A 66 -17.00 -5.36 0.16
C ASP A 66 -17.39 -6.85 0.32
N SER A 67 -17.28 -7.38 1.55
CA SER A 67 -17.41 -8.82 1.82
C SER A 67 -18.65 -9.24 2.63
N GLN A 68 -19.26 -8.26 3.33
CA GLN A 68 -20.41 -8.50 4.22
C GLN A 68 -21.74 -8.17 3.54
N ARG A 69 -21.76 -7.10 2.74
CA ARG A 69 -22.91 -6.63 1.97
C ARG A 69 -22.42 -5.87 0.74
N PRO A 70 -23.20 -5.79 -0.35
CA PRO A 70 -22.89 -4.91 -1.46
C PRO A 70 -22.91 -3.44 -0.99
N PRO A 71 -22.02 -2.58 -1.51
CA PRO A 71 -22.04 -1.16 -1.22
C PRO A 71 -23.20 -0.48 -1.96
N ASP A 72 -23.64 0.67 -1.44
CA ASP A 72 -24.66 1.48 -2.10
C ASP A 72 -24.09 2.22 -3.32
N PRO A 73 -24.92 2.52 -4.35
CA PRO A 73 -24.49 3.22 -5.57
C PRO A 73 -23.67 4.50 -5.42
N PRO A 74 -23.83 5.35 -4.38
CA PRO A 74 -23.00 6.54 -4.19
C PRO A 74 -21.49 6.26 -4.11
N VAL A 75 -21.09 5.01 -3.83
CA VAL A 75 -19.70 4.59 -3.85
C VAL A 75 -19.01 4.83 -5.20
N LEU A 76 -19.78 4.83 -6.30
CA LEU A 76 -19.27 5.08 -7.65
C LEU A 76 -18.75 6.51 -7.84
N GLU A 77 -19.23 7.47 -7.03
CA GLU A 77 -18.82 8.87 -7.13
C GLU A 77 -17.56 9.20 -6.32
N GLN A 78 -16.97 8.22 -5.65
CA GLN A 78 -15.70 8.36 -4.91
C GLN A 78 -14.49 8.44 -5.84
N SER A 79 -14.65 8.13 -7.13
CA SER A 79 -13.56 8.08 -8.11
C SER A 79 -14.07 8.45 -9.51
N ARG A 80 -13.17 8.83 -10.43
CA ARG A 80 -13.58 9.11 -11.82
C ARG A 80 -14.08 7.83 -12.49
N HIS A 81 -13.35 6.74 -12.31
CA HIS A 81 -13.72 5.38 -12.70
C HIS A 81 -13.74 4.47 -11.47
N THR A 82 -14.80 3.68 -11.34
CA THR A 82 -14.94 2.65 -10.30
C THR A 82 -15.14 1.32 -10.98
N ILE A 83 -14.30 0.35 -10.60
CA ILE A 83 -14.30 -0.99 -11.16
C ILE A 83 -14.86 -1.94 -10.11
N LEU A 84 -16.07 -2.43 -10.35
CA LEU A 84 -16.72 -3.41 -9.51
C LEU A 84 -16.38 -4.81 -10.00
N ILE A 85 -15.75 -5.63 -9.17
CA ILE A 85 -15.42 -7.04 -9.45
C ILE A 85 -16.26 -7.90 -8.52
N ALA A 86 -17.34 -8.49 -9.04
CA ALA A 86 -18.20 -9.36 -8.24
C ALA A 86 -17.80 -10.83 -8.39
N LEU A 87 -17.33 -11.45 -7.31
CA LEU A 87 -16.99 -12.87 -7.25
C LEU A 87 -18.26 -13.69 -6.95
N VAL A 88 -18.95 -14.12 -8.01
CA VAL A 88 -20.29 -14.72 -7.90
C VAL A 88 -20.20 -16.24 -7.74
N ASP A 89 -20.51 -16.71 -6.55
CA ASP A 89 -20.72 -18.12 -6.21
C ASP A 89 -22.22 -18.44 -5.98
N ASP A 90 -22.54 -19.71 -5.71
CA ASP A 90 -23.93 -20.14 -5.51
C ASP A 90 -24.57 -19.46 -4.28
N ARG A 91 -23.78 -19.15 -3.23
CA ARG A 91 -24.27 -18.51 -2.00
C ARG A 91 -24.71 -17.07 -2.28
N MET A 92 -23.90 -16.32 -3.04
CA MET A 92 -24.24 -14.96 -3.46
C MET A 92 -25.48 -14.92 -4.36
N VAL A 93 -25.67 -15.93 -5.23
CA VAL A 93 -26.84 -16.00 -6.13
C VAL A 93 -28.17 -16.10 -5.38
N ILE A 94 -28.20 -16.92 -4.32
CA ILE A 94 -29.41 -17.17 -3.53
C ILE A 94 -29.64 -16.15 -2.40
N ASP A 95 -28.68 -15.27 -2.15
CA ASP A 95 -28.79 -14.22 -1.13
C ASP A 95 -29.57 -13.01 -1.69
N PRO A 96 -30.77 -12.67 -1.14
CA PRO A 96 -31.58 -11.57 -1.65
C PRO A 96 -30.91 -10.20 -1.55
N ALA A 97 -30.18 -9.94 -0.45
CA ALA A 97 -29.55 -8.64 -0.23
C ALA A 97 -28.42 -8.40 -1.24
N TRP A 98 -27.65 -9.44 -1.54
CA TRP A 98 -26.65 -9.39 -2.61
C TRP A 98 -27.28 -9.24 -3.99
N ASN A 99 -28.34 -9.99 -4.29
CA ASN A 99 -29.00 -9.91 -5.59
C ASN A 99 -29.60 -8.51 -5.87
N GLU A 100 -30.27 -7.93 -4.88
CA GLU A 100 -30.83 -6.57 -4.94
C GLU A 100 -29.72 -5.51 -5.05
N GLY A 101 -28.71 -5.58 -4.19
CA GLY A 101 -27.62 -4.59 -4.18
C GLY A 101 -26.77 -4.62 -5.45
N LEU A 102 -26.40 -5.80 -5.95
CA LEU A 102 -25.71 -5.92 -7.24
C LEU A 102 -26.58 -5.43 -8.40
N SER A 103 -27.90 -5.65 -8.33
CA SER A 103 -28.82 -5.13 -9.34
C SER A 103 -28.85 -3.60 -9.37
N ALA A 104 -28.90 -2.97 -8.20
CA ALA A 104 -28.84 -1.52 -8.04
C ALA A 104 -27.51 -0.93 -8.54
N LEU A 105 -26.38 -1.56 -8.19
CA LEU A 105 -25.06 -1.19 -8.70
C LEU A 105 -24.99 -1.32 -10.23
N GLY A 106 -25.50 -2.42 -10.79
CA GLY A 106 -25.56 -2.64 -12.23
C GLY A 106 -26.40 -1.57 -12.96
N GLN A 107 -27.51 -1.13 -12.37
CA GLN A 107 -28.32 -0.01 -12.90
C GLN A 107 -27.56 1.31 -12.85
N ALA A 108 -26.90 1.61 -11.73
CA ALA A 108 -26.14 2.84 -11.57
C ALA A 108 -24.94 2.92 -12.53
N VAL A 109 -24.22 1.81 -12.74
CA VAL A 109 -23.13 1.72 -13.73
C VAL A 109 -23.63 2.00 -15.14
N ARG A 110 -24.79 1.45 -15.54
CA ARG A 110 -25.39 1.73 -16.86
C ARG A 110 -25.83 3.18 -17.01
N ALA A 111 -26.43 3.75 -15.97
CA ALA A 111 -26.86 5.14 -15.96
C ALA A 111 -25.68 6.10 -16.11
N ALA A 112 -24.49 5.70 -15.65
CA ALA A 112 -23.25 6.46 -15.80
C ALA A 112 -22.57 6.33 -17.19
N GLY A 113 -23.21 5.69 -18.17
CA GLY A 113 -22.77 5.71 -19.57
C GLY A 113 -21.34 5.21 -19.79
N ASP A 114 -20.99 4.06 -19.20
CA ASP A 114 -19.67 3.42 -19.32
C ASP A 114 -18.51 4.12 -18.59
N ARG A 115 -18.78 5.16 -17.81
CA ARG A 115 -17.78 5.76 -16.90
C ARG A 115 -17.29 4.77 -15.84
N HIS A 116 -18.17 3.92 -15.30
CA HIS A 116 -17.78 2.85 -14.37
C HIS A 116 -17.85 1.49 -15.07
N ARG A 117 -17.16 0.49 -14.53
CA ARG A 117 -17.17 -0.89 -15.07
C ARG A 117 -17.62 -1.88 -14.03
N PHE A 118 -18.41 -2.85 -14.47
CA PHE A 118 -18.84 -3.98 -13.66
C PHE A 118 -18.37 -5.26 -14.34
N TYR A 119 -17.46 -5.97 -13.70
CA TYR A 119 -16.91 -7.25 -14.14
C TYR A 119 -17.42 -8.37 -13.23
N PRO A 120 -18.53 -9.04 -13.58
CA PRO A 120 -18.94 -10.21 -12.82
C PRO A 120 -18.05 -11.41 -13.15
N VAL A 121 -17.73 -12.19 -12.12
CA VAL A 121 -16.83 -13.34 -12.19
C VAL A 121 -17.63 -14.58 -11.80
N SER A 122 -17.73 -15.56 -12.71
CA SER A 122 -18.46 -16.80 -12.43
C SER A 122 -17.57 -17.82 -11.77
N LEU A 123 -17.86 -18.14 -10.50
CA LEU A 123 -17.19 -19.19 -9.73
C LEU A 123 -17.96 -20.52 -9.74
N SER A 124 -19.24 -20.49 -10.11
CA SER A 124 -20.09 -21.66 -10.34
C SER A 124 -20.83 -21.58 -11.68
N PRO A 125 -21.36 -22.70 -12.20
CA PRO A 125 -22.26 -22.70 -13.35
C PRO A 125 -23.55 -21.89 -13.13
N ASN A 126 -23.98 -21.70 -11.88
CA ASN A 126 -25.21 -20.97 -11.56
C ASN A 126 -25.01 -19.46 -11.39
N ALA A 127 -23.76 -18.97 -11.47
CA ALA A 127 -23.43 -17.54 -11.31
C ALA A 127 -24.23 -16.61 -12.25
N PHE A 128 -24.69 -17.13 -13.39
CA PHE A 128 -25.49 -16.40 -14.38
C PHE A 128 -26.94 -16.14 -13.93
N ASN A 129 -27.39 -16.78 -12.83
CA ASN A 129 -28.72 -16.60 -12.26
C ASN A 129 -28.81 -15.39 -11.31
N ILE A 130 -27.73 -14.60 -11.17
CA ILE A 130 -27.75 -13.34 -10.43
C ILE A 130 -28.69 -12.31 -11.10
N GLY A 131 -29.03 -11.23 -10.41
CA GLY A 131 -29.96 -10.20 -10.88
C GLY A 131 -29.78 -9.75 -12.34
N SER A 132 -30.89 -9.54 -13.03
CA SER A 132 -30.95 -9.37 -14.50
C SER A 132 -30.10 -8.21 -15.04
N THR A 133 -29.82 -7.18 -14.24
CA THR A 133 -28.96 -6.07 -14.68
C THR A 133 -27.48 -6.43 -14.71
N VAL A 134 -27.04 -7.41 -13.93
CA VAL A 134 -25.67 -7.93 -13.99
C VAL A 134 -25.58 -9.11 -14.97
N ALA A 135 -26.59 -9.99 -14.98
CA ALA A 135 -26.60 -11.22 -15.78
C ALA A 135 -26.45 -11.01 -17.30
N VAL A 136 -26.88 -9.87 -17.83
CA VAL A 136 -26.75 -9.58 -19.28
C VAL A 136 -25.36 -9.08 -19.69
N THR A 137 -24.43 -8.91 -18.75
CA THR A 137 -23.04 -8.57 -19.05
C THR A 137 -22.22 -9.84 -19.28
N ASN A 138 -21.06 -9.72 -19.94
CA ASN A 138 -20.20 -10.87 -20.17
C ASN A 138 -19.36 -11.17 -18.92
N PHE A 139 -19.46 -12.39 -18.38
CA PHE A 139 -18.74 -12.79 -17.17
C PHE A 139 -17.31 -13.20 -17.47
N ILE A 140 -16.40 -12.87 -16.55
CA ILE A 140 -15.10 -13.54 -16.46
C ILE A 140 -15.36 -14.96 -15.94
N ARG A 141 -15.07 -15.98 -16.77
CA ARG A 141 -15.36 -17.38 -16.43
C ARG A 141 -14.19 -18.03 -15.72
N LEU A 142 -14.37 -18.34 -14.43
CA LEU A 142 -13.40 -19.08 -13.62
C LEU A 142 -13.91 -20.47 -13.19
N HIS A 143 -15.23 -20.70 -13.23
CA HIS A 143 -15.80 -22.03 -13.04
C HIS A 143 -15.22 -23.02 -14.07
N GLY A 144 -14.91 -24.24 -13.62
CA GLY A 144 -14.23 -25.25 -14.44
C GLY A 144 -12.70 -25.10 -14.50
N LEU A 145 -12.12 -23.98 -14.06
CA LEU A 145 -10.67 -23.88 -13.87
C LEU A 145 -10.26 -24.46 -12.51
N PRO A 146 -9.11 -25.15 -12.45
CA PRO A 146 -8.46 -25.52 -11.20
C PRO A 146 -8.23 -24.29 -10.31
N ALA A 147 -8.40 -24.44 -9.00
CA ALA A 147 -8.40 -23.32 -8.05
C ALA A 147 -7.11 -22.48 -8.12
N GLU A 148 -5.96 -23.15 -8.27
CA GLU A 148 -4.64 -22.56 -8.38
C GLU A 148 -4.45 -21.68 -9.64
N LYS A 149 -5.24 -21.90 -10.70
CA LYS A 149 -5.18 -21.11 -11.94
C LYS A 149 -6.14 -19.91 -11.94
N ARG A 150 -7.12 -19.89 -11.03
CA ARG A 150 -8.17 -18.87 -11.01
C ARG A 150 -7.62 -17.46 -10.76
N GLY A 151 -6.71 -17.33 -9.79
CA GLY A 151 -6.09 -16.04 -9.45
C GLY A 151 -5.34 -15.44 -10.63
N ALA A 152 -4.45 -16.21 -11.26
CA ALA A 152 -3.67 -15.76 -12.41
C ALA A 152 -4.56 -15.39 -13.62
N ARG A 153 -5.60 -16.19 -13.91
CA ARG A 153 -6.56 -15.89 -14.98
C ARG A 153 -7.31 -14.59 -14.71
N LEU A 154 -7.83 -14.41 -13.49
CA LEU A 154 -8.58 -13.23 -13.11
C LEU A 154 -7.70 -11.97 -13.17
N ALA A 155 -6.51 -12.02 -12.56
CA ALA A 155 -5.56 -10.91 -12.57
C ALA A 155 -5.17 -10.51 -13.99
N GLY A 156 -4.87 -11.47 -14.87
CA GLY A 156 -4.50 -11.20 -16.27
C GLY A 156 -5.64 -10.57 -17.06
N THR A 157 -6.88 -11.09 -16.93
CA THR A 157 -8.05 -10.51 -17.60
C THR A 157 -8.35 -9.09 -17.11
N LEU A 158 -8.32 -8.87 -15.80
CA LEU A 158 -8.56 -7.55 -15.22
C LEU A 158 -7.48 -6.54 -15.64
N THR A 159 -6.19 -6.93 -15.59
CA THR A 159 -5.08 -6.06 -16.02
C THR A 159 -5.29 -5.56 -17.45
N HIS A 160 -5.67 -6.46 -18.35
CA HIS A 160 -5.96 -6.11 -19.74
C HIS A 160 -7.11 -5.10 -19.86
N GLU A 161 -8.22 -5.32 -19.16
CA GLU A 161 -9.38 -4.43 -19.20
C GLU A 161 -9.10 -3.07 -18.57
N LEU A 162 -8.25 -3.01 -17.53
CA LEU A 162 -7.80 -1.74 -16.93
C LEU A 162 -6.89 -0.95 -17.88
N CYS A 163 -5.96 -1.61 -18.60
CA CYS A 163 -5.17 -0.94 -19.65
C CYS A 163 -6.09 -0.31 -20.71
N ARG A 164 -7.09 -1.06 -21.18
CA ARG A 164 -8.07 -0.56 -22.16
C ARG A 164 -8.79 0.68 -21.66
N LEU A 165 -9.21 0.67 -20.39
CA LEU A 165 -9.92 1.80 -19.80
C LEU A 165 -9.05 3.05 -19.74
N LEU A 166 -7.81 2.95 -19.24
CA LEU A 166 -6.93 4.11 -19.08
C LEU A 166 -6.47 4.67 -20.44
N LEU A 167 -6.12 3.80 -21.40
CA LEU A 167 -5.72 4.23 -22.75
C LEU A 167 -6.87 4.83 -23.58
N ALA A 168 -8.13 4.53 -23.24
CA ALA A 168 -9.29 5.15 -23.88
C ALA A 168 -9.46 6.62 -23.49
N GLY A 169 -9.16 6.96 -22.23
CA GLY A 169 -9.35 8.30 -21.68
C GLY A 169 -8.49 9.36 -22.37
N GLU A 170 -7.22 9.03 -22.65
CA GLU A 170 -6.26 9.95 -23.28
C GLU A 170 -6.69 10.41 -24.69
N ARG A 171 -7.43 9.58 -25.42
CA ARG A 171 -7.88 9.89 -26.80
C ARG A 171 -9.06 10.86 -26.85
N SER A 172 -9.88 10.93 -25.81
CA SER A 172 -11.06 11.81 -25.78
C SER A 172 -10.69 13.29 -25.68
N GLU A 173 -9.48 13.63 -25.22
CA GLU A 173 -9.04 15.02 -25.07
C GLU A 173 -8.43 15.62 -26.35
N GLN A 174 -8.08 14.80 -27.35
CA GLN A 174 -7.38 15.25 -28.57
C GLN A 174 -8.20 15.17 -29.88
N GLY A 175 -9.46 14.71 -29.87
CA GLY A 175 -10.30 14.79 -31.07
C GLY A 175 -11.50 13.85 -31.10
N ALA A 176 -12.63 14.39 -31.58
CA ALA A 176 -13.94 13.76 -31.57
C ALA A 176 -14.02 12.43 -32.35
N VAL A 177 -14.39 11.35 -31.64
CA VAL A 177 -15.04 10.19 -32.26
C VAL A 177 -16.53 10.24 -31.91
N PRO A 178 -17.46 10.15 -32.89
CA PRO A 178 -18.89 10.19 -32.62
C PRO A 178 -19.32 9.01 -31.75
N ALA A 179 -20.23 9.27 -30.79
CA ALA A 179 -20.76 8.33 -29.80
C ALA A 179 -21.58 7.12 -30.35
N ARG A 180 -21.36 6.70 -31.61
CA ARG A 180 -22.18 5.67 -32.29
C ARG A 180 -21.43 4.45 -32.81
N THR A 181 -20.13 4.32 -32.60
CA THR A 181 -19.41 3.06 -32.85
C THR A 181 -18.80 2.53 -31.56
N ARG A 182 -19.49 1.55 -30.95
CA ARG A 182 -19.01 0.71 -29.84
C ARG A 182 -17.81 -0.13 -30.28
N LEU A 183 -16.67 0.50 -30.51
CA LEU A 183 -15.42 -0.20 -30.80
C LEU A 183 -14.53 -0.10 -29.55
N SER A 184 -13.99 -1.25 -29.13
CA SER A 184 -13.04 -1.34 -28.04
C SER A 184 -11.88 -0.34 -28.26
N PRO A 185 -11.41 0.36 -27.22
CA PRO A 185 -10.24 1.21 -27.34
C PRO A 185 -9.05 0.40 -27.87
N ALA A 186 -8.15 1.06 -28.62
CA ALA A 186 -7.07 0.37 -29.29
C ALA A 186 -6.21 -0.42 -28.30
N PRO A 187 -5.88 -1.69 -28.60
CA PRO A 187 -5.13 -2.55 -27.71
C PRO A 187 -3.72 -2.00 -27.46
N VAL A 188 -3.12 -2.47 -26.35
CA VAL A 188 -1.68 -2.35 -26.10
C VAL A 188 -0.91 -2.92 -27.30
N MET A 189 0.26 -2.38 -27.59
CA MET A 189 1.13 -2.86 -28.66
C MET A 189 2.43 -3.40 -28.08
N LEU A 190 2.84 -4.58 -28.55
CA LEU A 190 4.10 -5.19 -28.14
C LEU A 190 5.09 -5.09 -29.30
N PHE A 191 6.24 -4.47 -29.02
CA PHE A 191 7.37 -4.40 -29.95
C PHE A 191 8.41 -5.41 -29.51
N LEU A 192 8.78 -6.36 -30.37
CA LEU A 192 9.79 -7.36 -30.04
C LEU A 192 11.16 -6.92 -30.51
N SER A 193 12.08 -6.71 -29.57
CA SER A 193 13.50 -6.51 -29.87
C SER A 193 14.25 -7.81 -29.62
N HIS A 194 14.87 -8.37 -30.66
CA HIS A 194 15.59 -9.63 -30.58
C HIS A 194 16.81 -9.63 -31.53
N ALA A 195 17.79 -10.49 -31.24
CA ALA A 195 18.89 -10.74 -32.17
C ALA A 195 18.50 -11.84 -33.16
N LYS A 196 18.69 -11.61 -34.46
CA LYS A 196 18.39 -12.62 -35.51
C LYS A 196 19.17 -13.92 -35.36
N ALA A 197 20.34 -13.88 -34.71
CA ALA A 197 21.22 -15.05 -34.63
C ALA A 197 20.66 -16.16 -33.72
N ASP A 198 19.89 -15.80 -32.69
CA ASP A 198 19.51 -16.73 -31.62
C ASP A 198 18.18 -16.37 -30.90
N GLY A 199 17.51 -15.29 -31.30
CA GLY A 199 16.26 -14.81 -30.69
C GLY A 199 15.02 -14.90 -31.58
N GLU A 200 15.15 -15.31 -32.85
CA GLU A 200 14.05 -15.36 -33.83
C GLU A 200 12.96 -16.37 -33.42
N GLU A 201 13.34 -17.61 -33.08
CA GLU A 201 12.38 -18.64 -32.62
C GLU A 201 11.55 -18.20 -31.40
N LEU A 202 12.16 -17.45 -30.48
CA LEU A 202 11.46 -16.91 -29.29
C LEU A 202 10.48 -15.82 -29.69
N ALA A 203 10.88 -14.93 -30.60
CA ALA A 203 10.01 -13.87 -31.10
C ALA A 203 8.79 -14.45 -31.84
N GLU A 204 9.01 -15.44 -32.70
CA GLU A 204 7.94 -16.15 -33.42
C GLU A 204 6.99 -16.86 -32.46
N ALA A 205 7.50 -17.61 -31.49
CA ALA A 205 6.68 -18.31 -30.51
C ALA A 205 5.81 -17.35 -29.68
N LEU A 206 6.33 -16.17 -29.33
CA LEU A 206 5.54 -15.15 -28.64
C LEU A 206 4.50 -14.51 -29.58
N ARG A 207 4.86 -14.21 -30.82
CA ARG A 207 3.94 -13.67 -31.84
C ARG A 207 2.76 -14.62 -32.06
N ASP A 208 3.04 -15.88 -32.33
CA ASP A 208 2.03 -16.91 -32.61
C ASP A 208 1.09 -17.10 -31.40
N HIS A 209 1.62 -16.97 -30.18
CA HIS A 209 0.81 -16.96 -28.96
C HIS A 209 -0.12 -15.73 -28.89
N ILE A 210 0.37 -14.54 -29.21
CA ILE A 210 -0.43 -13.30 -29.18
C ILE A 210 -1.58 -13.38 -30.20
N GLU A 211 -1.28 -13.80 -31.43
CA GLU A 211 -2.26 -13.94 -32.51
C GLU A 211 -3.35 -14.95 -32.16
N SER A 212 -2.99 -16.09 -31.55
CA SER A 212 -3.95 -17.12 -31.15
C SER A 212 -4.82 -16.73 -29.95
N THR A 213 -4.38 -15.79 -29.11
CA THR A 213 -5.05 -15.50 -27.82
C THR A 213 -5.93 -14.23 -27.86
N SER A 214 -5.89 -13.41 -28.93
CA SER A 214 -6.71 -12.21 -29.16
C SER A 214 -6.70 -11.13 -28.05
N ALA A 215 -5.84 -11.28 -27.04
CA ALA A 215 -5.75 -10.40 -25.87
C ALA A 215 -4.94 -9.12 -26.15
N VAL A 216 -4.14 -9.06 -27.20
CA VAL A 216 -3.37 -7.88 -27.59
C VAL A 216 -3.46 -7.78 -29.10
N GLN A 217 -4.33 -6.91 -29.63
CA GLN A 217 -4.77 -6.94 -31.03
C GLN A 217 -3.82 -6.22 -32.02
N SER A 218 -2.63 -5.78 -31.61
CA SER A 218 -1.63 -5.22 -32.54
C SER A 218 -0.21 -5.52 -32.09
N PHE A 219 0.55 -6.11 -33.01
CA PHE A 219 1.93 -6.58 -32.87
C PHE A 219 2.80 -5.88 -33.92
N PHE A 220 4.05 -5.57 -33.55
CA PHE A 220 5.07 -5.10 -34.50
C PHE A 220 6.40 -5.82 -34.20
N ASP A 221 6.84 -6.67 -35.12
CA ASP A 221 8.24 -7.10 -35.17
C ASP A 221 9.08 -5.97 -35.78
N ALA A 222 10.27 -5.71 -35.24
CA ALA A 222 11.23 -4.81 -35.86
C ALA A 222 11.61 -5.24 -37.30
N ASN A 223 11.32 -6.48 -37.69
CA ASN A 223 11.48 -7.00 -39.04
C ASN A 223 10.20 -6.97 -39.92
N ASP A 224 9.01 -6.73 -39.34
CA ASP A 224 7.70 -6.71 -40.04
C ASP A 224 7.22 -5.29 -40.41
N ILE A 225 8.10 -4.29 -40.24
CA ILE A 225 7.82 -2.90 -40.62
C ILE A 225 7.54 -2.84 -42.12
N ALA A 226 6.42 -2.21 -42.49
CA ALA A 226 6.01 -2.12 -43.89
C ALA A 226 7.14 -1.50 -44.75
N PRO A 227 7.43 -2.04 -45.95
CA PRO A 227 8.47 -1.49 -46.81
C PRO A 227 8.30 0.03 -47.01
N GLY A 228 9.30 0.81 -46.56
CA GLY A 228 9.28 2.28 -46.60
C GLY A 228 9.07 2.99 -45.26
N PHE A 229 8.80 2.25 -44.18
CA PHE A 229 8.73 2.77 -42.80
C PHE A 229 9.96 2.32 -41.98
N ASP A 230 10.29 3.04 -40.90
CA ASP A 230 11.32 2.64 -39.95
C ASP A 230 10.76 2.42 -38.54
N PHE A 231 11.44 1.56 -37.77
CA PHE A 231 11.03 1.12 -36.43
C PHE A 231 10.73 2.30 -35.50
N ARG A 232 11.56 3.34 -35.63
CA ARG A 232 11.49 4.53 -34.78
C ARG A 232 10.21 5.29 -35.04
N SER A 233 9.84 5.47 -36.31
CA SER A 233 8.65 6.20 -36.72
C SER A 233 7.37 5.51 -36.24
N GLU A 234 7.31 4.18 -36.32
CA GLU A 234 6.13 3.42 -35.87
C GLU A 234 5.99 3.39 -34.35
N LEU A 235 7.10 3.16 -33.62
CA LEU A 235 7.08 3.18 -32.16
C LEU A 235 6.87 4.62 -31.64
N GLU A 236 7.41 5.65 -32.30
CA GLU A 236 7.21 7.06 -31.92
C GLU A 236 5.75 7.46 -32.12
N GLY A 237 5.14 7.08 -33.24
CA GLY A 237 3.73 7.37 -33.52
C GLY A 237 2.74 6.66 -32.59
N ASN A 238 3.17 5.69 -31.78
CA ASN A 238 2.29 4.91 -30.91
C ASN A 238 2.83 4.70 -29.49
N ILE A 239 3.80 5.49 -29.06
CA ILE A 239 4.55 5.23 -27.84
C ILE A 239 3.67 5.09 -26.59
N GLU A 240 2.61 5.89 -26.50
CA GLU A 240 1.67 5.93 -25.37
C GLU A 240 0.99 4.58 -25.10
N ARG A 241 0.87 3.72 -26.11
CA ARG A 241 0.25 2.39 -26.00
C ARG A 241 1.21 1.23 -26.26
N SER A 242 2.51 1.48 -26.29
CA SER A 242 3.52 0.50 -26.69
C SER A 242 4.32 -0.01 -25.50
N VAL A 243 4.72 -1.29 -25.55
CA VAL A 243 5.67 -1.92 -24.63
C VAL A 243 6.78 -2.56 -25.45
N LEU A 244 8.03 -2.26 -25.12
CA LEU A 244 9.19 -2.95 -25.69
C LEU A 244 9.45 -4.27 -24.94
N VAL A 245 9.42 -5.38 -25.66
CA VAL A 245 9.76 -6.71 -25.16
C VAL A 245 11.14 -7.09 -25.68
N VAL A 246 12.10 -7.18 -24.77
CA VAL A 246 13.50 -7.51 -25.09
C VAL A 246 13.72 -9.01 -24.93
N MET A 247 14.09 -9.69 -26.01
CA MET A 247 14.52 -11.10 -25.99
C MET A 247 16.02 -11.16 -25.74
N GLN A 248 16.43 -11.17 -24.47
CA GLN A 248 17.84 -11.18 -24.07
C GLN A 248 18.41 -12.60 -24.20
N THR A 249 19.10 -12.85 -25.31
CA THR A 249 19.85 -14.06 -25.64
C THR A 249 21.37 -13.82 -25.61
N ASP A 250 22.17 -14.87 -25.78
CA ASP A 250 23.63 -14.86 -25.73
C ASP A 250 24.24 -13.80 -26.66
N HIS A 251 23.65 -13.60 -27.85
CA HIS A 251 24.10 -12.61 -28.82
C HIS A 251 23.39 -11.25 -28.74
N TYR A 252 22.37 -11.07 -27.90
CA TYR A 252 21.55 -9.85 -27.88
C TYR A 252 22.38 -8.58 -27.62
N ALA A 253 23.16 -8.56 -26.52
CA ALA A 253 23.96 -7.40 -26.13
C ALA A 253 25.07 -7.03 -27.15
N SER A 254 25.48 -7.97 -28.00
CA SER A 254 26.47 -7.74 -29.06
C SER A 254 25.89 -6.95 -30.26
N ARG A 255 24.56 -6.94 -30.43
CA ARG A 255 23.90 -6.30 -31.57
C ARG A 255 23.69 -4.81 -31.32
N THR A 256 24.39 -3.99 -32.12
CA THR A 256 24.29 -2.52 -32.03
C THR A 256 22.88 -1.99 -32.26
N TRP A 257 22.10 -2.61 -33.15
CA TRP A 257 20.73 -2.19 -33.42
C TRP A 257 19.83 -2.38 -32.19
N CYS A 258 19.80 -3.60 -31.61
CA CYS A 258 19.05 -3.90 -30.39
C CYS A 258 19.39 -2.94 -29.23
N ARG A 259 20.68 -2.65 -29.02
CA ARG A 259 21.11 -1.66 -28.01
C ARG A 259 20.53 -0.27 -28.27
N ARG A 260 20.49 0.18 -29.53
CA ARG A 260 19.94 1.49 -29.90
C ARG A 260 18.43 1.56 -29.71
N GLU A 261 17.70 0.48 -29.97
CA GLU A 261 16.26 0.39 -29.73
C GLU A 261 15.94 0.57 -28.25
N VAL A 262 16.64 -0.17 -27.37
CA VAL A 262 16.45 -0.06 -25.91
C VAL A 262 16.76 1.35 -25.39
N LEU A 263 17.92 1.91 -25.77
CA LEU A 263 18.31 3.26 -25.32
C LEU A 263 17.30 4.31 -25.76
N TRP A 264 16.78 4.19 -26.98
CA TRP A 264 15.81 5.12 -27.51
C TRP A 264 14.43 4.94 -26.88
N ALA A 265 13.95 3.72 -26.70
CA ALA A 265 12.69 3.44 -26.01
C ALA A 265 12.70 4.00 -24.58
N LYS A 266 13.80 3.78 -23.85
CA LYS A 266 13.99 4.34 -22.51
C LYS A 266 14.06 5.87 -22.52
N SER A 267 14.73 6.50 -23.49
CA SER A 267 14.77 7.98 -23.59
C SER A 267 13.40 8.62 -23.78
N LYS A 268 12.43 7.85 -24.27
CA LYS A 268 11.07 8.31 -24.51
C LYS A 268 10.09 7.86 -23.42
N GLY A 269 10.58 7.17 -22.38
CA GLY A 269 9.75 6.64 -21.30
C GLY A 269 8.83 5.48 -21.70
N CYS A 270 9.18 4.74 -22.76
CA CYS A 270 8.42 3.57 -23.20
C CYS A 270 8.56 2.43 -22.16
N PRO A 271 7.45 1.80 -21.73
CA PRO A 271 7.47 0.58 -20.94
C PRO A 271 8.38 -0.50 -21.53
N LEU A 272 9.14 -1.21 -20.67
CA LEU A 272 10.09 -2.24 -21.10
C LEU A 272 9.96 -3.49 -20.23
N VAL A 273 9.96 -4.67 -20.87
CA VAL A 273 10.04 -5.98 -20.21
C VAL A 273 11.20 -6.79 -20.81
N VAL A 274 11.93 -7.52 -19.97
CA VAL A 274 13.05 -8.36 -20.40
C VAL A 274 12.66 -9.83 -20.31
N VAL A 275 12.86 -10.56 -21.40
CA VAL A 275 12.82 -12.02 -21.45
C VAL A 275 14.27 -12.49 -21.40
N ASN A 276 14.73 -12.89 -20.22
CA ASN A 276 16.06 -13.42 -20.04
C ASN A 276 16.09 -14.88 -20.51
N ALA A 277 16.67 -15.10 -21.68
CA ALA A 277 16.83 -16.39 -22.33
C ALA A 277 18.30 -16.73 -22.61
N VAL A 278 19.23 -16.13 -21.85
CA VAL A 278 20.67 -16.42 -21.93
C VAL A 278 20.92 -17.87 -21.53
N ARG A 279 21.57 -18.63 -22.41
CA ARG A 279 21.86 -20.07 -22.30
C ARG A 279 23.25 -20.32 -21.76
N ASP A 280 24.28 -19.79 -22.42
CA ASP A 280 25.68 -19.93 -21.99
C ASP A 280 26.18 -18.65 -21.30
N ARG A 281 26.36 -17.58 -22.07
CA ARG A 281 26.86 -16.29 -21.58
C ARG A 281 26.56 -15.15 -22.54
N GLU A 282 26.65 -13.93 -22.03
CA GLU A 282 26.85 -12.73 -22.85
C GLU A 282 28.34 -12.36 -22.80
N ASP A 283 28.98 -12.11 -23.95
CA ASP A 283 30.39 -11.65 -23.97
C ASP A 283 30.57 -10.29 -23.25
N ARG A 284 29.50 -9.49 -23.23
CA ARG A 284 29.40 -8.23 -22.49
C ARG A 284 27.95 -8.00 -22.09
N GLY A 285 27.66 -7.95 -20.79
CA GLY A 285 26.34 -7.54 -20.30
C GLY A 285 25.99 -6.11 -20.71
N PHE A 286 24.75 -5.90 -21.17
CA PHE A 286 24.24 -4.58 -21.54
C PHE A 286 23.58 -3.90 -20.33
N PRO A 287 24.21 -2.87 -19.72
CA PRO A 287 23.79 -2.36 -18.41
C PRO A 287 22.41 -1.68 -18.43
N TYR A 288 21.97 -1.19 -19.59
CA TYR A 288 20.72 -0.44 -19.73
C TYR A 288 19.48 -1.33 -19.91
N LEU A 289 19.57 -2.63 -19.63
CA LEU A 289 18.40 -3.50 -19.41
C LEU A 289 17.90 -3.47 -17.96
N GLY A 290 18.64 -2.83 -17.04
CA GLY A 290 18.24 -2.65 -15.64
C GLY A 290 16.97 -1.83 -15.46
N ASN A 291 16.42 -1.81 -14.24
CA ASN A 291 15.17 -1.13 -13.87
C ASN A 291 13.94 -1.52 -14.72
N ALA A 292 13.99 -2.68 -15.37
CA ALA A 292 12.87 -3.30 -16.06
C ALA A 292 12.56 -4.68 -15.45
N PRO A 293 11.28 -5.06 -15.35
CA PRO A 293 10.91 -6.41 -14.95
C PRO A 293 11.49 -7.45 -15.93
N SER A 294 12.14 -8.47 -15.37
CA SER A 294 12.80 -9.54 -16.13
C SER A 294 12.20 -10.91 -15.81
N LEU A 295 11.81 -11.65 -16.85
CA LEU A 295 11.33 -13.02 -16.78
C LEU A 295 12.39 -13.99 -17.30
N ARG A 296 12.82 -14.94 -16.47
CA ARG A 296 13.69 -16.04 -16.93
C ARG A 296 12.88 -17.04 -17.77
N VAL A 297 13.38 -17.35 -18.97
CA VAL A 297 12.85 -18.38 -19.87
C VAL A 297 13.98 -19.36 -20.20
N ASP A 298 13.82 -20.62 -19.81
CA ASP A 298 14.80 -21.69 -20.04
C ASP A 298 14.25 -22.82 -20.94
N GLY A 299 13.10 -22.59 -21.58
CA GLY A 299 12.42 -23.54 -22.45
C GLY A 299 11.63 -24.64 -21.73
N LYS A 300 11.61 -24.70 -20.40
CA LYS A 300 10.90 -25.75 -19.65
C LYS A 300 9.43 -25.42 -19.35
N ASP A 301 9.10 -24.14 -19.22
CA ASP A 301 7.75 -23.67 -18.93
C ASP A 301 6.96 -23.46 -20.22
N PRO A 302 5.97 -24.30 -20.56
CA PRO A 302 5.17 -24.12 -21.78
C PRO A 302 4.25 -22.88 -21.72
N GLY A 303 4.04 -22.30 -20.54
CA GLY A 303 3.22 -21.11 -20.33
C GLY A 303 3.98 -19.78 -20.42
N TRP A 304 5.26 -19.79 -20.82
CA TRP A 304 6.11 -18.61 -20.76
C TRP A 304 5.58 -17.42 -21.59
N CYS A 305 5.02 -17.65 -22.79
CA CYS A 305 4.47 -16.57 -23.63
C CYS A 305 3.35 -15.80 -22.91
N ALA A 306 2.41 -16.52 -22.28
CA ALA A 306 1.32 -15.92 -21.52
C ALA A 306 1.83 -15.09 -20.34
N ARG A 307 2.93 -15.53 -19.70
CA ARG A 307 3.59 -14.80 -18.61
C ARG A 307 4.26 -13.52 -19.12
N VAL A 308 4.92 -13.54 -20.29
CA VAL A 308 5.49 -12.34 -20.92
C VAL A 308 4.40 -11.34 -21.26
N VAL A 309 3.30 -11.78 -21.87
CA VAL A 309 2.15 -10.91 -22.17
C VAL A 309 1.57 -10.31 -20.89
N GLY A 310 1.35 -11.11 -19.85
CA GLY A 310 0.88 -10.63 -18.55
C GLY A 310 1.82 -9.60 -17.92
N LEU A 311 3.13 -9.81 -18.03
CA LEU A 311 4.15 -8.88 -17.53
C LEU A 311 4.14 -7.56 -18.31
N ALA A 312 4.04 -7.62 -19.64
CA ALA A 312 3.98 -6.44 -20.50
C ALA A 312 2.72 -5.61 -20.24
N LEU A 313 1.56 -6.27 -20.11
CA LEU A 313 0.30 -5.60 -19.76
C LEU A 313 0.37 -4.96 -18.38
N ARG A 314 0.99 -5.63 -17.40
CA ARG A 314 1.18 -5.07 -16.06
C ARG A 314 2.08 -3.82 -16.08
N GLU A 315 3.15 -3.84 -16.86
CA GLU A 315 4.05 -2.68 -16.98
C GLU A 315 3.35 -1.52 -17.71
N MET A 316 2.57 -1.79 -18.76
CA MET A 316 1.72 -0.78 -19.39
C MET A 316 0.70 -0.18 -18.41
N LEU A 317 0.03 -1.03 -17.62
CA LEU A 317 -0.94 -0.57 -16.61
C LEU A 317 -0.27 0.34 -15.58
N ARG A 318 0.91 -0.04 -15.09
CA ARG A 318 1.69 0.77 -14.14
C ARG A 318 1.99 2.16 -14.70
N HIS A 319 2.47 2.24 -15.94
CA HIS A 319 2.81 3.52 -16.59
C HIS A 319 1.58 4.40 -16.78
N SER A 320 0.49 3.82 -17.29
CA SER A 320 -0.78 4.52 -17.53
C SER A 320 -1.39 5.02 -16.21
N TRP A 321 -1.41 4.16 -15.18
CA TRP A 321 -1.91 4.51 -13.86
C TRP A 321 -1.09 5.62 -13.21
N PHE A 322 0.24 5.55 -13.27
CA PHE A 322 1.09 6.58 -12.66
C PHE A 322 0.79 7.98 -13.22
N ARG A 323 0.65 8.11 -14.54
CA ARG A 323 0.34 9.40 -15.18
C ARG A 323 -1.03 9.93 -14.73
N ALA A 324 -2.04 9.07 -14.72
CA ALA A 324 -3.38 9.44 -14.27
C ALA A 324 -3.41 9.86 -12.79
N ASN A 325 -2.79 9.06 -11.92
CA ASN A 325 -2.70 9.31 -10.48
C ASN A 325 -1.92 10.59 -10.17
N LEU A 326 -0.82 10.84 -10.88
CA LEU A 326 -0.04 12.07 -10.74
C LEU A 326 -0.90 13.30 -11.06
N ALA A 327 -1.67 13.26 -12.15
CA ALA A 327 -2.57 14.35 -12.53
C ALA A 327 -3.64 14.62 -11.45
N ASP A 328 -4.20 13.58 -10.83
CA ASP A 328 -5.16 13.74 -9.74
C ASP A 328 -4.52 14.39 -8.51
N LEU A 329 -3.29 13.98 -8.15
CA LEU A 329 -2.56 14.52 -7.00
C LEU A 329 -2.10 15.97 -7.24
N GLU A 330 -1.74 16.34 -8.46
CA GLU A 330 -1.47 17.73 -8.86
C GLU A 330 -2.73 18.59 -8.80
N GLN A 331 -3.89 18.04 -9.17
CA GLN A 331 -5.16 18.75 -9.15
C GLN A 331 -5.56 19.18 -7.73
N VAL A 332 -5.33 18.31 -6.74
CA VAL A 332 -5.63 18.60 -5.31
C VAL A 332 -4.48 19.25 -4.56
N GLY A 333 -3.38 19.57 -5.25
CA GLY A 333 -2.24 20.29 -4.67
C GLY A 333 -1.38 19.46 -3.71
N LEU A 334 -1.51 18.13 -3.73
CA LEU A 334 -0.62 17.23 -3.00
C LEU A 334 0.75 17.10 -3.70
N VAL A 335 0.76 17.24 -5.03
CA VAL A 335 1.98 17.35 -5.84
C VAL A 335 2.03 18.74 -6.50
N PRO A 336 3.19 19.44 -6.48
CA PRO A 336 3.35 20.70 -7.19
C PRO A 336 3.16 20.53 -8.70
N ARG A 337 2.58 21.52 -9.38
CA ARG A 337 2.47 21.49 -10.85
C ARG A 337 3.84 21.62 -11.52
N GLY A 338 3.95 21.02 -12.71
CA GLY A 338 5.13 21.18 -13.57
C GLY A 338 6.28 20.26 -13.19
N MET A 339 6.00 19.16 -12.47
CA MET A 339 6.97 18.07 -12.31
C MET A 339 7.08 17.29 -13.63
N GLU A 340 8.28 16.86 -13.97
CA GLU A 340 8.52 15.99 -15.13
C GLU A 340 8.25 14.54 -14.72
N PRO A 341 7.27 13.85 -15.34
CA PRO A 341 6.93 12.49 -14.97
C PRO A 341 7.94 11.47 -15.52
N SER A 342 8.42 10.59 -14.65
CA SER A 342 9.16 9.37 -14.99
C SER A 342 8.34 8.16 -14.55
N PRO A 343 7.60 7.48 -15.45
CA PRO A 343 6.72 6.36 -15.09
C PRO A 343 7.41 5.11 -14.52
N CYS A 344 8.74 5.10 -14.51
CA CYS A 344 9.57 4.11 -13.84
C CYS A 344 10.57 4.83 -12.91
N PRO A 345 11.13 4.13 -11.92
CA PRO A 345 12.18 4.70 -11.09
C PRO A 345 13.38 5.09 -11.96
N PRO A 346 13.91 6.31 -11.80
CA PRO A 346 14.95 6.83 -12.67
C PRO A 346 16.27 6.10 -12.48
N GLU A 347 17.01 5.99 -13.58
CA GLU A 347 18.41 5.57 -13.62
C GLU A 347 19.25 6.72 -14.20
N ILE A 348 20.59 6.60 -14.19
CA ILE A 348 21.49 7.63 -14.76
C ILE A 348 21.11 7.93 -16.22
N LEU A 349 20.70 6.93 -17.01
CA LEU A 349 20.24 7.13 -18.38
C LEU A 349 19.00 8.04 -18.45
N THR A 350 18.02 7.85 -17.57
CA THR A 350 16.85 8.73 -17.44
C THR A 350 17.30 10.17 -17.21
N LEU A 351 18.36 10.35 -16.41
CA LEU A 351 18.88 11.68 -16.11
C LEU A 351 19.56 12.39 -17.28
N LEU A 352 20.14 11.62 -18.21
CA LEU A 352 20.88 12.12 -19.37
C LEU A 352 20.01 12.32 -20.62
N THR A 353 18.91 11.59 -20.73
CA THR A 353 18.09 11.52 -21.95
C THR A 353 16.81 12.36 -21.89
N ARG A 354 16.54 12.95 -20.72
CA ARG A 354 15.44 13.89 -20.52
C ARG A 354 15.54 15.12 -21.46
N PRO A 355 14.40 15.65 -21.93
CA PRO A 355 14.37 16.93 -22.62
C PRO A 355 14.92 18.02 -21.68
N ALA A 356 15.90 18.80 -22.11
CA ALA A 356 16.45 19.88 -21.30
C ALA A 356 15.35 20.90 -20.96
N THR A 357 14.83 20.86 -19.74
CA THR A 357 14.01 21.92 -19.15
C THR A 357 14.91 22.88 -18.37
N THR A 358 14.53 24.15 -18.33
CA THR A 358 15.27 25.19 -17.57
C THR A 358 15.41 24.77 -16.11
N PRO A 359 16.64 24.79 -15.54
CA PRO A 359 16.87 24.45 -14.14
C PRO A 359 16.10 25.36 -13.17
N PRO A 360 15.71 24.86 -11.98
CA PRO A 360 15.91 23.49 -11.49
C PRO A 360 14.83 22.53 -12.03
N ALA A 361 15.25 21.44 -12.68
CA ALA A 361 14.33 20.40 -13.16
C ALA A 361 13.91 19.50 -11.99
N ARG A 362 12.63 19.13 -11.94
CA ARG A 362 12.08 18.27 -10.88
C ARG A 362 11.43 17.05 -11.50
N LEU A 363 12.02 15.89 -11.25
CA LEU A 363 11.55 14.61 -11.73
C LEU A 363 10.69 13.94 -10.66
N VAL A 364 9.50 13.49 -11.03
CA VAL A 364 8.61 12.71 -10.18
C VAL A 364 8.45 11.30 -10.74
N TYR A 365 8.60 10.27 -9.91
CA TYR A 365 8.44 8.86 -10.30
C TYR A 365 7.52 8.10 -9.33
N PRO A 366 6.95 6.93 -9.69
CA PRO A 366 6.02 6.21 -8.83
C PRO A 366 6.59 5.93 -7.43
N ASP A 367 5.77 6.20 -6.42
CA ASP A 367 6.00 5.78 -5.04
C ASP A 367 6.30 4.27 -4.99
N PRO A 368 7.12 3.77 -4.06
CA PRO A 368 7.78 4.49 -2.98
C PRO A 368 9.10 5.15 -3.43
N PRO A 369 9.70 6.03 -2.60
CA PRO A 369 11.04 6.53 -2.88
C PRO A 369 12.05 5.38 -3.06
N LEU A 370 13.08 5.61 -3.86
CA LEU A 370 14.22 4.72 -4.00
C LEU A 370 15.00 4.61 -2.68
N GLY A 371 15.69 3.48 -2.50
CA GLY A 371 16.62 3.29 -1.40
C GLY A 371 17.75 4.34 -1.44
N ALA A 372 18.36 4.59 -0.29
CA ALA A 372 19.36 5.66 -0.16
C ALA A 372 20.57 5.48 -1.09
N GLU A 373 20.97 4.22 -1.36
CA GLU A 373 22.07 3.88 -2.27
C GLU A 373 21.86 4.36 -3.70
N GLU A 374 20.64 4.22 -4.24
CA GLU A 374 20.31 4.69 -5.59
C GLU A 374 20.15 6.21 -5.62
N ARG A 375 19.49 6.78 -4.59
CA ARG A 375 19.29 8.23 -4.48
C ARG A 375 20.60 9.01 -4.47
N ILE A 376 21.62 8.54 -3.74
CA ILE A 376 22.95 9.17 -3.69
C ILE A 376 23.62 9.16 -5.07
N LEU A 377 23.50 8.06 -5.82
CA LEU A 377 24.07 7.98 -7.17
C LEU A 377 23.39 8.95 -8.13
N LEU A 378 22.05 9.03 -8.07
CA LEU A 378 21.28 9.94 -8.90
C LEU A 378 21.58 11.42 -8.58
N SER A 379 21.66 11.78 -7.30
CA SER A 379 21.99 13.16 -6.88
C SER A 379 23.40 13.57 -7.29
N ARG A 380 24.36 12.64 -7.29
CA ARG A 380 25.73 12.90 -7.82
C ARG A 380 25.74 13.07 -9.32
N ALA A 381 24.98 12.26 -10.05
CA ALA A 381 24.94 12.30 -11.50
C ALA A 381 24.25 13.57 -12.04
N ALA A 382 23.27 14.12 -11.32
CA ALA A 382 22.58 15.35 -11.68
C ALA A 382 22.20 16.17 -10.42
N PRO A 383 23.12 16.96 -9.85
CA PRO A 383 22.90 17.69 -8.60
C PRO A 383 21.83 18.78 -8.70
N ASP A 384 21.63 19.33 -9.90
CA ASP A 384 20.60 20.36 -10.16
C ASP A 384 19.20 19.78 -10.41
N VAL A 385 19.03 18.46 -10.29
CA VAL A 385 17.76 17.77 -10.50
C VAL A 385 17.24 17.20 -9.19
N THR A 386 16.06 17.66 -8.79
CA THR A 386 15.34 17.04 -7.67
C THR A 386 14.63 15.79 -8.16
N VAL A 387 14.95 14.63 -7.58
CA VAL A 387 14.31 13.34 -7.87
C VAL A 387 13.45 12.95 -6.67
N THR A 388 12.13 12.91 -6.87
CA THR A 388 11.16 12.69 -5.78
C THR A 388 10.00 11.82 -6.25
N THR A 389 9.08 11.48 -5.34
CA THR A 389 7.86 10.72 -5.64
C THR A 389 6.63 11.53 -5.23
N PRO A 390 5.42 11.18 -5.72
CA PRO A 390 4.22 11.95 -5.42
C PRO A 390 4.00 12.15 -3.92
N THR A 391 4.13 11.10 -3.11
CA THR A 391 3.90 11.19 -1.66
C THR A 391 5.03 11.93 -0.95
N SER A 392 6.28 11.82 -1.43
CA SER A 392 7.41 12.58 -0.89
C SER A 392 7.31 14.09 -1.12
N CYS A 393 6.60 14.53 -2.17
CA CYS A 393 6.40 15.96 -2.45
C CYS A 393 5.57 16.67 -1.38
N ALA A 394 4.68 15.95 -0.69
CA ALA A 394 3.72 16.55 0.21
C ALA A 394 4.37 17.14 1.47
N GLY A 395 4.03 18.38 1.83
CA GLY A 395 4.70 19.10 2.92
C GLY A 395 5.99 19.82 2.51
N SER A 396 6.33 19.84 1.21
CA SER A 396 7.35 20.75 0.68
C SER A 396 6.83 22.20 0.68
N HIS A 397 7.69 23.17 0.95
CA HIS A 397 7.28 24.59 0.98
C HIS A 397 6.64 25.01 -0.37
N PRO A 398 5.57 25.83 -0.36
CA PRO A 398 4.90 26.31 -1.58
C PRO A 398 5.82 27.06 -2.56
N ARG A 399 6.97 27.52 -2.08
CA ARG A 399 8.00 28.21 -2.89
C ARG A 399 9.04 27.25 -3.51
N GLY A 400 8.82 25.94 -3.45
CA GLY A 400 9.64 24.95 -4.16
C GLY A 400 11.03 24.72 -3.56
N GLY A 401 11.13 24.72 -2.22
CA GLY A 401 12.33 24.31 -1.49
C GLY A 401 12.47 22.79 -1.41
N ALA A 402 13.65 22.32 -0.96
CA ALA A 402 13.93 20.91 -0.71
C ALA A 402 12.91 20.28 0.27
N GLU A 403 12.72 18.96 0.17
CA GLU A 403 11.88 18.18 1.09
C GLU A 403 12.21 18.53 2.55
N GLN A 404 11.20 18.79 3.37
CA GLN A 404 11.43 19.17 4.77
C GLN A 404 11.98 17.97 5.55
N SER A 405 13.20 18.10 6.06
CA SER A 405 13.83 17.10 6.91
C SER A 405 13.09 16.96 8.24
N LEU A 406 12.93 15.71 8.69
CA LEU A 406 12.41 15.34 10.00
C LEU A 406 13.52 14.82 10.92
N GLU A 407 14.78 15.13 10.61
CA GLU A 407 15.93 14.75 11.41
C GLU A 407 15.78 15.21 12.86
N GLY A 408 16.09 14.31 13.78
CA GLY A 408 16.02 14.56 15.22
C GLY A 408 14.66 14.26 15.85
N LEU A 409 13.58 14.15 15.06
CA LEU A 409 12.26 13.78 15.59
C LEU A 409 12.15 12.27 15.83
N GLN A 410 11.62 11.90 16.99
CA GLN A 410 11.22 10.54 17.35
C GLN A 410 9.69 10.43 17.30
N VAL A 411 9.17 9.70 16.31
CA VAL A 411 7.73 9.56 16.06
C VAL A 411 7.24 8.19 16.55
N GLY A 412 6.27 8.21 17.46
CA GLY A 412 5.57 7.02 17.94
C GLY A 412 4.52 6.55 16.94
N LEU A 413 4.59 5.29 16.52
CA LEU A 413 3.55 4.63 15.72
C LEU A 413 2.65 3.79 16.62
N SER A 414 1.38 4.16 16.70
CA SER A 414 0.33 3.50 17.48
C SER A 414 -0.63 2.78 16.57
N ILE A 415 -0.38 1.49 16.30
CA ILE A 415 -1.12 0.72 15.30
C ILE A 415 -1.47 -0.65 15.88
N SER A 416 -2.72 -1.06 15.67
CA SER A 416 -3.22 -2.36 16.10
C SER A 416 -4.37 -2.79 15.21
N ASP A 417 -4.66 -4.10 15.21
CA ASP A 417 -5.73 -4.70 14.42
C ASP A 417 -7.09 -4.01 14.67
N SER A 418 -7.78 -3.64 13.59
CA SER A 418 -9.13 -3.08 13.59
C SER A 418 -10.16 -4.19 13.32
N PRO A 419 -11.06 -4.50 14.25
CA PRO A 419 -12.02 -5.60 14.07
C PRO A 419 -13.19 -5.26 13.12
N ASP A 420 -13.35 -4.00 12.74
CA ASP A 420 -14.44 -3.43 11.96
C ASP A 420 -14.02 -2.96 10.56
N LEU A 421 -12.82 -3.32 10.08
CA LEU A 421 -12.29 -2.94 8.75
C LEU A 421 -13.29 -3.17 7.61
N ALA A 422 -14.03 -4.29 7.65
CA ALA A 422 -15.00 -4.64 6.62
C ALA A 422 -16.13 -3.59 6.48
N GLN A 423 -16.46 -2.84 7.54
CA GLN A 423 -17.45 -1.76 7.48
C GLN A 423 -16.95 -0.54 6.69
N PHE A 424 -15.62 -0.40 6.56
CA PHE A 424 -14.95 0.67 5.83
C PHE A 424 -14.55 0.25 4.40
N GLY A 425 -15.00 -0.93 3.96
CA GLY A 425 -14.60 -1.46 2.68
C GLY A 425 -13.15 -1.95 2.65
N MET A 426 -12.61 -2.40 3.79
CA MET A 426 -11.19 -2.73 3.95
C MET A 426 -10.97 -4.11 4.56
N GLY A 427 -9.75 -4.59 4.47
CA GLY A 427 -9.26 -5.79 5.15
C GLY A 427 -7.83 -5.59 5.67
N PRO A 428 -7.27 -6.59 6.38
CA PRO A 428 -5.97 -6.44 7.05
C PRO A 428 -4.80 -5.96 6.17
N PRO A 429 -4.71 -6.28 4.86
CA PRO A 429 -3.68 -5.71 3.98
C PRO A 429 -3.66 -4.17 3.95
N HIS A 430 -4.81 -3.51 4.10
CA HIS A 430 -4.91 -2.04 4.05
C HIS A 430 -4.21 -1.40 5.25
N LEU A 431 -4.45 -1.95 6.44
CA LEU A 431 -3.86 -1.48 7.69
C LEU A 431 -2.33 -1.69 7.69
N GLN A 432 -1.88 -2.85 7.20
CA GLN A 432 -0.46 -3.16 7.04
C GLN A 432 0.22 -2.21 6.04
N ASP A 433 -0.38 -2.02 4.86
CA ASP A 433 0.16 -1.14 3.83
C ASP A 433 0.28 0.32 4.31
N ALA A 434 -0.77 0.85 4.97
CA ALA A 434 -0.75 2.19 5.53
C ALA A 434 0.33 2.39 6.60
N MET A 435 0.52 1.41 7.49
CA MET A 435 1.64 1.44 8.44
C MET A 435 2.97 1.51 7.71
N LEU A 436 3.19 0.60 6.74
CA LEU A 436 4.48 0.48 6.07
C LEU A 436 4.82 1.76 5.30
N GLU A 437 3.83 2.37 4.66
CA GLU A 437 4.01 3.65 3.98
C GLU A 437 4.31 4.78 4.97
N LEU A 438 3.56 4.91 6.08
CA LEU A 438 3.88 5.91 7.11
C LEU A 438 5.31 5.76 7.63
N ALA A 439 5.71 4.55 8.01
CA ALA A 439 7.06 4.26 8.47
C ALA A 439 8.11 4.59 7.41
N ARG A 440 7.87 4.19 6.15
CA ARG A 440 8.78 4.41 5.02
C ARG A 440 9.04 5.89 4.78
N TYR A 441 8.01 6.72 4.72
CA TYR A 441 8.20 8.16 4.45
C TYR A 441 8.76 8.93 5.64
N LEU A 442 8.43 8.51 6.88
CA LEU A 442 9.07 9.08 8.08
C LEU A 442 10.57 8.79 8.08
N LEU A 443 10.97 7.54 7.84
CA LEU A 443 12.38 7.13 7.75
C LEU A 443 13.09 7.83 6.58
N ALA A 444 12.47 7.89 5.41
CA ALA A 444 13.04 8.53 4.22
C ALA A 444 13.30 10.04 4.41
N ARG A 445 12.67 10.68 5.42
CA ARG A 445 12.90 12.06 5.84
C ARG A 445 13.78 12.21 7.08
N GLY A 446 14.34 11.12 7.59
CA GLY A 446 15.29 11.12 8.70
C GLY A 446 14.66 11.09 10.10
N ALA A 447 13.35 10.86 10.21
CA ALA A 447 12.72 10.64 11.51
C ALA A 447 13.17 9.28 12.11
N ARG A 448 13.13 9.19 13.43
CA ARG A 448 13.29 7.95 14.18
C ARG A 448 11.92 7.42 14.56
N LEU A 449 11.73 6.11 14.53
CA LEU A 449 10.47 5.46 14.88
C LEU A 449 10.51 4.91 16.30
N ALA A 450 9.37 5.00 16.99
CA ALA A 450 9.12 4.32 18.25
C ALA A 450 7.86 3.47 18.12
N TYR A 451 7.94 2.21 18.55
CA TYR A 451 6.83 1.26 18.44
C TYR A 451 6.71 0.41 19.69
N GLY A 452 5.49 0.10 20.11
CA GLY A 452 5.22 -0.77 21.26
C GLY A 452 4.64 -2.10 20.79
N GLY A 453 5.47 -3.13 20.63
CA GLY A 453 4.98 -4.42 20.14
C GLY A 453 5.96 -5.58 20.26
N ASP A 454 5.44 -6.79 19.99
CA ASP A 454 6.18 -8.03 20.06
C ASP A 454 6.71 -8.48 18.68
N LEU A 455 7.65 -9.43 18.69
CA LEU A 455 8.18 -10.08 17.49
C LEU A 455 7.34 -11.32 17.10
N ARG A 456 6.01 -11.20 17.10
CA ARG A 456 5.16 -12.29 16.59
C ARG A 456 5.38 -12.49 15.08
N PRO A 457 5.37 -13.73 14.56
CA PRO A 457 5.47 -13.98 13.13
C PRO A 457 4.39 -13.22 12.35
N GLY A 458 4.78 -12.54 11.26
CA GLY A 458 3.87 -11.70 10.47
C GLY A 458 3.38 -10.43 11.20
N GLY A 459 3.90 -10.13 12.38
CA GLY A 459 3.61 -8.90 13.12
C GLY A 459 4.32 -7.68 12.55
N PHE A 460 3.79 -6.51 12.90
CA PHE A 460 4.29 -5.21 12.45
C PHE A 460 5.77 -4.96 12.78
N THR A 461 6.23 -5.37 13.96
CA THR A 461 7.62 -5.17 14.41
C THR A 461 8.64 -5.77 13.43
N GLY A 462 8.39 -6.98 12.93
CA GLY A 462 9.28 -7.63 11.98
C GLY A 462 9.38 -6.86 10.66
N GLN A 463 8.27 -6.31 10.19
CA GLN A 463 8.23 -5.55 8.94
C GLN A 463 8.90 -4.17 9.07
N LEU A 464 8.74 -3.49 10.23
CA LEU A 464 9.42 -2.23 10.52
C LEU A 464 10.95 -2.37 10.54
N LEU A 465 11.44 -3.48 11.12
CA LEU A 465 12.88 -3.78 11.16
C LEU A 465 13.49 -3.93 9.76
N GLU A 466 12.74 -4.45 8.78
CA GLU A 466 13.19 -4.53 7.38
C GLU A 466 13.21 -3.15 6.69
N LEU A 467 12.24 -2.27 6.99
CA LEU A 467 12.19 -0.91 6.41
C LEU A 467 13.34 -0.02 6.88
N VAL A 468 13.72 -0.10 8.15
CA VAL A 468 14.81 0.70 8.74
C VAL A 468 16.11 0.56 7.97
N TRP A 469 16.44 -0.65 7.50
CA TRP A 469 17.66 -0.88 6.73
C TRP A 469 17.61 -0.30 5.31
N ALA A 470 16.44 -0.26 4.68
CA ALA A 470 16.30 0.21 3.31
C ALA A 470 16.27 1.74 3.20
N TYR A 471 15.73 2.43 4.20
CA TYR A 471 15.40 3.87 4.12
C TYR A 471 16.19 4.77 5.07
N ASP A 472 17.37 4.35 5.52
CA ASP A 472 18.26 5.23 6.27
C ASP A 472 18.78 6.39 5.41
N SER A 473 18.32 7.61 5.73
CA SER A 473 18.66 8.86 5.05
C SER A 473 20.01 9.44 5.45
N GLN A 474 20.70 8.90 6.47
CA GLN A 474 21.96 9.46 6.97
C GLN A 474 23.21 9.02 6.17
N LYS A 475 23.03 8.22 5.11
CA LYS A 475 24.13 7.77 4.25
C LYS A 475 24.86 8.96 3.61
N ARG A 476 26.08 9.24 4.09
CA ARG A 476 27.04 10.17 3.51
C ARG A 476 27.78 9.52 2.34
N GLU A 477 28.53 10.33 1.63
CA GLU A 477 29.30 9.94 0.44
C GLU A 477 30.22 8.72 0.60
N ASP A 478 30.71 8.48 1.83
CA ASP A 478 31.59 7.37 2.21
C ASP A 478 30.83 6.07 2.57
N ASP A 479 29.49 6.09 2.59
CA ASP A 479 28.63 5.00 3.09
C ASP A 479 28.15 4.02 2.01
N LEU A 480 28.61 4.15 0.76
CA LEU A 480 28.42 3.11 -0.26
C LEU A 480 29.11 1.79 0.14
N ILE A 481 30.08 1.84 1.06
CA ILE A 481 30.77 0.69 1.64
C ILE A 481 30.28 0.48 3.08
N LEU A 482 29.41 -0.51 3.29
CA LEU A 482 28.90 -0.87 4.61
C LEU A 482 30.03 -1.47 5.48
N SER A 483 30.64 -0.70 6.37
CA SER A 483 31.55 -1.27 7.38
C SER A 483 30.75 -1.94 8.52
N PRO A 484 31.19 -3.09 9.07
CA PRO A 484 30.51 -3.78 10.16
C PRO A 484 30.34 -2.94 11.43
N GLU A 485 31.32 -2.10 11.76
CA GLU A 485 31.33 -1.20 12.92
C GLU A 485 30.20 -0.15 12.84
N ARG A 486 29.85 0.29 11.62
CA ARG A 486 28.76 1.25 11.39
C ARG A 486 27.38 0.60 11.48
N LYS A 487 27.23 -0.69 11.10
CA LYS A 487 25.93 -1.39 11.16
C LYS A 487 25.32 -1.44 12.57
N ALA A 488 26.15 -1.56 13.61
CA ALA A 488 25.70 -1.61 15.01
C ALA A 488 25.23 -0.25 15.52
N ASP A 489 25.88 0.83 15.09
CA ASP A 489 25.57 2.19 15.50
C ASP A 489 24.32 2.76 14.82
N LEU A 490 24.03 2.32 13.59
CA LEU A 490 22.98 2.86 12.74
C LEU A 490 21.57 2.35 13.09
N ALA A 491 21.30 1.05 13.00
CA ALA A 491 19.92 0.57 13.14
C ALA A 491 19.33 0.76 14.54
N GLY A 492 20.20 0.76 15.56
CA GLY A 492 19.78 1.04 16.93
C GLY A 492 19.30 2.49 17.15
N ARG A 493 19.58 3.41 16.22
CA ARG A 493 19.17 4.81 16.31
C ARG A 493 17.83 5.10 15.62
N HIS A 494 17.33 4.22 14.76
CA HIS A 494 16.18 4.52 13.89
C HIS A 494 14.87 3.84 14.30
N LEU A 495 14.91 2.75 15.08
CA LEU A 495 13.72 2.14 15.67
C LEU A 495 13.96 1.78 17.14
N ALA A 496 13.18 2.40 18.02
CA ALA A 496 13.04 2.01 19.41
C ALA A 496 11.79 1.14 19.59
N ASN A 497 11.96 -0.15 19.83
CA ASN A 497 10.86 -1.08 20.12
C ASN A 497 10.70 -1.27 21.64
N TYR A 498 9.58 -0.84 22.19
CA TYR A 498 9.27 -0.92 23.62
C TYR A 498 8.48 -2.20 23.90
N VAL A 499 8.91 -2.94 24.91
CA VAL A 499 8.26 -4.20 25.30
C VAL A 499 8.09 -4.24 26.81
N ALA A 500 6.83 -4.28 27.25
CA ALA A 500 6.45 -4.38 28.65
C ALA A 500 6.75 -5.77 29.22
N TRP A 501 6.98 -5.85 30.53
CA TRP A 501 6.77 -7.10 31.27
C TRP A 501 5.27 -7.51 31.21
N PRO A 502 4.93 -8.81 31.14
CA PRO A 502 5.79 -9.97 31.01
C PRO A 502 6.11 -10.33 29.54
N ILE A 503 5.75 -9.51 28.56
CA ILE A 503 5.91 -9.81 27.12
C ILE A 503 7.39 -9.99 26.77
N HIS A 504 8.27 -9.16 27.33
CA HIS A 504 9.71 -9.25 27.08
C HIS A 504 10.35 -10.59 27.51
N LEU A 505 9.69 -11.41 28.35
CA LEU A 505 10.17 -12.75 28.71
C LEU A 505 10.13 -13.73 27.52
N ASN A 506 9.47 -13.38 26.42
CA ASN A 506 9.50 -14.16 25.18
C ASN A 506 10.82 -14.02 24.39
N TYR A 507 11.70 -13.10 24.77
CA TYR A 507 12.89 -12.76 23.97
C TYR A 507 14.09 -13.56 24.47
N SER A 508 14.49 -14.57 23.69
CA SER A 508 15.74 -15.29 23.94
C SER A 508 16.95 -14.48 23.47
N GLU A 509 18.14 -14.81 23.98
CA GLU A 509 19.41 -14.24 23.49
C GLU A 509 19.59 -14.43 21.99
N ALA A 510 19.11 -15.55 21.42
CA ALA A 510 19.16 -15.82 20.00
C ALA A 510 18.30 -14.85 19.17
N ILE A 511 17.07 -14.55 19.64
CA ILE A 511 16.20 -13.56 19.01
C ILE A 511 16.85 -12.17 19.07
N LEU A 512 17.41 -11.80 20.23
CA LEU A 512 18.08 -10.52 20.39
C LEU A 512 19.32 -10.41 19.49
N ALA A 513 20.13 -11.46 19.38
CA ALA A 513 21.29 -11.50 18.49
C ALA A 513 20.89 -11.36 17.01
N GLN A 514 19.81 -12.03 16.59
CA GLN A 514 19.28 -11.93 15.22
C GLN A 514 18.86 -10.51 14.84
N HIS A 515 18.35 -9.74 15.80
CA HIS A 515 17.82 -8.39 15.57
C HIS A 515 18.70 -7.25 16.13
N HIS A 516 19.87 -7.57 16.69
CA HIS A 516 20.76 -6.62 17.35
C HIS A 516 21.14 -5.43 16.44
N LEU A 517 21.33 -5.70 15.15
CA LEU A 517 21.68 -4.71 14.13
C LEU A 517 20.45 -4.13 13.41
N LYS A 518 19.23 -4.33 13.90
CA LYS A 518 17.99 -3.90 13.21
C LYS A 518 17.16 -2.88 14.02
N GLY A 519 17.35 -2.79 15.33
CA GLY A 519 16.66 -1.84 16.20
C GLY A 519 17.07 -1.99 17.67
N VAL A 520 16.67 -1.04 18.52
CA VAL A 520 16.86 -1.13 19.98
C VAL A 520 15.60 -1.66 20.64
N PHE A 521 15.74 -2.75 21.40
CA PHE A 521 14.69 -3.25 22.27
C PHE A 521 14.81 -2.59 23.65
N LYS A 522 13.77 -1.86 24.05
CA LYS A 522 13.63 -1.24 25.38
C LYS A 522 12.68 -2.07 26.23
N PHE A 523 13.26 -2.83 27.15
CA PHE A 523 12.52 -3.68 28.08
C PHE A 523 12.12 -2.91 29.33
N ILE A 524 10.81 -2.86 29.60
CA ILE A 524 10.25 -2.12 30.72
C ILE A 524 9.92 -3.10 31.84
N ALA A 525 10.61 -2.93 32.98
CA ALA A 525 10.41 -3.70 34.19
C ALA A 525 9.02 -3.44 34.81
N PRO A 526 8.50 -4.36 35.64
CA PRO A 526 7.23 -4.15 36.29
C PRO A 526 7.28 -2.98 37.28
N PRO A 527 6.23 -2.14 37.32
CA PRO A 527 6.12 -1.07 38.31
C PRO A 527 6.25 -1.56 39.76
N GLU A 528 6.94 -0.78 40.59
CA GLU A 528 7.18 -1.12 42.01
C GLU A 528 5.88 -1.23 42.83
N ASP A 529 4.81 -0.54 42.40
CA ASP A 529 3.49 -0.56 43.04
C ASP A 529 2.85 -1.96 43.03
N LEU A 530 3.24 -2.84 42.09
CA LEU A 530 2.76 -4.23 42.02
C LEU A 530 3.37 -5.15 43.08
N LYS A 531 4.51 -4.79 43.68
CA LYS A 531 5.20 -5.56 44.73
C LYS A 531 5.44 -7.04 44.37
N LEU A 532 5.80 -7.31 43.11
CA LEU A 532 6.05 -8.67 42.62
C LEU A 532 7.39 -9.21 43.15
N SER A 533 7.39 -10.44 43.68
CA SER A 533 8.61 -11.16 44.05
C SER A 533 9.45 -11.52 42.82
N GLU A 534 10.76 -11.76 43.00
CA GLU A 534 11.66 -12.20 41.91
C GLU A 534 11.14 -13.45 41.19
N ALA A 535 10.59 -14.41 41.95
CA ALA A 535 10.00 -15.63 41.39
C ALA A 535 8.78 -15.34 40.48
N GLN A 536 7.95 -14.35 40.84
CA GLN A 536 6.82 -13.93 40.00
C GLN A 536 7.29 -13.20 38.74
N GLN A 537 8.34 -12.37 38.85
CA GLN A 537 8.88 -11.62 37.71
C GLN A 537 9.55 -12.54 36.67
N ALA A 538 10.05 -13.71 37.08
CA ALA A 538 10.70 -14.68 36.20
C ALA A 538 9.74 -15.51 35.34
N VAL A 539 8.42 -15.45 35.60
CA VAL A 539 7.43 -16.29 34.92
C VAL A 539 6.43 -15.44 34.14
N LYS A 540 6.24 -15.79 32.86
CA LYS A 540 5.21 -15.16 32.05
C LYS A 540 3.84 -15.71 32.41
N VAL A 541 2.96 -14.84 32.90
CA VAL A 541 1.55 -15.17 33.18
C VAL A 541 0.61 -14.57 32.12
N PRO A 542 -0.39 -15.34 31.64
CA PRO A 542 -1.42 -14.81 30.75
C PRO A 542 -2.44 -13.93 31.51
N PRO A 543 -3.15 -13.00 30.83
CA PRO A 543 -4.16 -12.14 31.45
C PRO A 543 -5.51 -12.85 31.63
N ASP A 544 -5.49 -14.01 32.30
CA ASP A 544 -6.62 -14.94 32.43
C ASP A 544 -7.38 -14.84 33.76
N SER A 545 -6.80 -14.17 34.75
CA SER A 545 -7.43 -13.85 36.04
C SER A 545 -7.54 -12.32 36.22
N PRO A 546 -8.44 -11.82 37.10
CA PRO A 546 -8.53 -10.39 37.39
C PRO A 546 -7.22 -9.78 37.90
N GLU A 547 -6.46 -10.53 38.71
CA GLU A 547 -5.15 -10.10 39.22
C GLU A 547 -4.10 -10.04 38.12
N HIS A 548 -3.97 -11.10 37.31
CA HIS A 548 -3.02 -11.09 36.20
C HIS A 548 -3.37 -10.00 35.18
N ARG A 549 -4.66 -9.77 34.90
CA ARG A 549 -5.10 -8.66 34.06
C ARG A 549 -4.74 -7.30 34.65
N TYR A 550 -4.82 -7.13 35.97
CA TYR A 550 -4.33 -5.93 36.64
C TYR A 550 -2.82 -5.74 36.46
N TRP A 551 -2.02 -6.82 36.56
CA TRP A 551 -0.59 -6.75 36.26
C TRP A 551 -0.34 -6.32 34.82
N TRP A 552 -1.01 -6.93 33.84
CA TRP A 552 -0.91 -6.54 32.43
C TRP A 552 -1.29 -5.08 32.20
N PHE A 553 -2.38 -4.61 32.83
CA PHE A 553 -2.78 -3.20 32.77
C PHE A 553 -1.66 -2.26 33.25
N ARG A 554 -1.14 -2.46 34.46
CA ARG A 554 -0.10 -1.59 35.03
C ARG A 554 1.19 -1.59 34.21
N ASN A 555 1.61 -2.75 33.72
CA ASN A 555 2.82 -2.88 32.92
C ASN A 555 2.70 -2.25 31.53
N LEU A 556 1.56 -2.42 30.85
CA LEU A 556 1.30 -1.75 29.57
C LEU A 556 1.23 -0.23 29.76
N THR A 557 0.63 0.23 30.86
CA THR A 557 0.60 1.67 31.22
C THR A 557 2.02 2.21 31.39
N ALA A 558 2.85 1.54 32.19
CA ALA A 558 4.23 1.98 32.44
C ALA A 558 5.08 2.04 31.16
N MET A 559 4.91 1.05 30.27
CA MET A 559 5.56 1.08 28.96
C MET A 559 5.09 2.29 28.12
N ARG A 560 3.78 2.58 28.09
CA ARG A 560 3.22 3.73 27.37
C ARG A 560 3.68 5.06 27.95
N GLU A 561 3.76 5.17 29.27
CA GLU A 561 4.30 6.35 29.97
C GLU A 561 5.77 6.60 29.59
N GLN A 562 6.59 5.54 29.55
CA GLN A 562 7.98 5.65 29.07
C GLN A 562 8.04 6.03 27.60
N MET A 563 7.24 5.40 26.74
CA MET A 563 7.18 5.76 25.31
C MET A 563 6.81 7.21 25.09
N VAL A 564 5.78 7.70 25.79
CA VAL A 564 5.34 9.11 25.73
C VAL A 564 6.43 10.06 26.24
N ALA A 565 7.33 9.63 27.13
CA ALA A 565 8.49 10.44 27.51
C ALA A 565 9.59 10.52 26.45
N ASP A 566 9.70 9.49 25.62
CA ASP A 566 10.79 9.37 24.67
C ASP A 566 10.44 9.88 23.25
N ILE A 567 9.15 10.09 22.93
CA ILE A 567 8.71 10.51 21.59
C ILE A 567 8.35 12.01 21.54
N ASP A 568 8.45 12.59 20.36
CA ASP A 568 8.08 13.98 20.06
C ASP A 568 6.67 14.11 19.50
N ALA A 569 6.18 13.09 18.79
CA ALA A 569 4.87 13.08 18.15
C ALA A 569 4.31 11.65 18.04
N ARG A 570 2.99 11.51 17.90
CA ARG A 570 2.32 10.21 17.80
C ARG A 570 1.37 10.13 16.60
N VAL A 571 1.48 9.05 15.83
CA VAL A 571 0.59 8.71 14.72
C VAL A 571 -0.23 7.49 15.10
N VAL A 572 -1.55 7.58 15.00
CA VAL A 572 -2.51 6.61 15.53
C VAL A 572 -3.40 6.08 14.41
N LEU A 573 -3.44 4.76 14.23
CA LEU A 573 -4.18 4.12 13.15
C LEU A 573 -4.82 2.80 13.62
N GLY A 574 -6.11 2.64 13.34
CA GLY A 574 -6.87 1.44 13.64
C GLY A 574 -7.10 1.18 15.13
N GLY A 575 -6.92 -0.06 15.57
CA GLY A 575 -6.86 -0.45 16.98
C GLY A 575 -8.01 -1.28 17.50
N GLN A 576 -7.69 -2.16 18.45
CA GLN A 576 -8.67 -3.03 19.10
C GLN A 576 -9.68 -2.21 19.91
N ILE A 577 -10.96 -2.44 19.67
CA ILE A 577 -12.07 -1.88 20.46
C ILE A 577 -12.56 -2.82 21.56
N ARG A 578 -12.14 -4.10 21.56
CA ARG A 578 -12.43 -5.10 22.60
C ARG A 578 -11.29 -6.12 22.70
N GLY A 579 -11.29 -6.90 23.77
CA GLY A 579 -10.37 -8.04 23.91
C GLY A 579 -8.90 -7.67 24.15
N TYR A 580 -8.61 -6.40 24.45
CA TYR A 580 -7.26 -5.94 24.81
C TYR A 580 -6.89 -6.37 26.24
N SER A 581 -5.59 -6.33 26.55
CA SER A 581 -5.05 -6.75 27.87
C SER A 581 -4.90 -5.61 28.89
N GLY A 582 -4.99 -4.35 28.44
CA GLY A 582 -4.92 -3.16 29.30
C GLY A 582 -6.18 -2.88 30.12
N GLY A 583 -6.15 -1.77 30.88
CA GLY A 583 -7.29 -1.28 31.66
C GLY A 583 -8.35 -0.60 30.78
N ILE A 584 -7.93 0.16 29.78
CA ILE A 584 -8.75 0.77 28.71
C ILE A 584 -8.19 0.37 27.33
N PRO A 585 -8.89 0.66 26.21
CA PRO A 585 -8.33 0.44 24.88
C PRO A 585 -6.95 1.09 24.72
N GLY A 586 -5.99 0.33 24.21
CA GLY A 586 -4.58 0.72 24.26
C GLY A 586 -4.25 2.04 23.55
N LEU A 587 -4.83 2.24 22.36
CA LEU A 587 -4.64 3.47 21.59
C LEU A 587 -5.31 4.68 22.28
N ALA A 588 -6.42 4.47 23.00
CA ALA A 588 -7.04 5.55 23.77
C ALA A 588 -6.12 6.01 24.90
N GLU A 589 -5.48 5.08 25.62
CA GLU A 589 -4.50 5.42 26.65
C GLU A 589 -3.29 6.17 26.07
N GLU A 590 -2.75 5.70 24.95
CA GLU A 590 -1.62 6.33 24.26
C GLU A 590 -1.93 7.76 23.81
N VAL A 591 -3.15 8.01 23.32
CA VAL A 591 -3.61 9.35 22.95
C VAL A 591 -3.77 10.24 24.18
N LEU A 592 -4.43 9.78 25.24
CA LEU A 592 -4.60 10.57 26.47
C LEU A 592 -3.25 10.97 27.07
N LEU A 593 -2.31 10.03 27.16
CA LEU A 593 -0.97 10.31 27.67
C LEU A 593 -0.24 11.36 26.82
N ALA A 594 -0.37 11.30 25.49
CA ALA A 594 0.20 12.30 24.58
C ALA A 594 -0.46 13.68 24.75
N LEU A 595 -1.81 13.73 24.81
CA LEU A 595 -2.57 14.97 24.99
C LEU A 595 -2.24 15.66 26.33
N ARG A 596 -2.11 14.91 27.42
CA ARG A 596 -1.69 15.43 28.73
C ARG A 596 -0.32 16.08 28.72
N ARG A 597 0.55 15.69 27.78
CA ARG A 597 1.87 16.30 27.55
C ARG A 597 1.88 17.33 26.42
N SER A 598 0.71 17.68 25.87
CA SER A 598 0.58 18.57 24.70
C SER A 598 1.41 18.09 23.50
N GLN A 599 1.63 16.78 23.36
CA GLN A 599 2.34 16.23 22.22
C GLN A 599 1.45 16.23 20.97
N PRO A 600 2.00 16.48 19.78
CA PRO A 600 1.34 16.26 18.50
C PRO A 600 0.74 14.86 18.37
N VAL A 601 -0.56 14.78 18.07
CA VAL A 601 -1.29 13.53 17.81
C VAL A 601 -1.96 13.59 16.44
N PHE A 602 -1.67 12.59 15.60
CA PHE A 602 -2.30 12.40 14.29
C PHE A 602 -3.25 11.19 14.36
N LEU A 603 -4.54 11.40 14.09
CA LEU A 603 -5.57 10.35 14.15
C LEU A 603 -6.02 9.97 12.74
N LEU A 604 -5.72 8.75 12.31
CA LEU A 604 -6.06 8.24 10.98
C LEU A 604 -7.31 7.36 11.08
N GLY A 605 -8.49 7.97 10.93
CA GLY A 605 -9.78 7.31 11.21
C GLY A 605 -10.39 6.49 10.07
N GLY A 606 -9.87 6.62 8.85
CA GLY A 606 -10.42 5.95 7.65
C GLY A 606 -10.39 4.42 7.69
N MET A 607 -9.72 3.81 8.67
CA MET A 607 -9.59 2.36 8.86
C MET A 607 -10.29 1.84 10.13
N GLY A 608 -11.20 2.63 10.70
CA GLY A 608 -12.03 2.21 11.84
C GLY A 608 -11.26 2.00 13.14
N GLY A 609 -11.75 1.08 13.96
CA GLY A 609 -11.13 0.67 15.22
C GLY A 609 -11.17 1.72 16.32
N CYS A 610 -10.27 1.58 17.29
CA CYS A 610 -10.18 2.48 18.44
C CYS A 610 -9.89 3.93 18.01
N THR A 611 -9.14 4.13 16.94
CA THR A 611 -8.84 5.46 16.38
C THR A 611 -10.12 6.18 15.98
N ARG A 612 -11.07 5.49 15.33
CA ARG A 612 -12.36 6.08 15.00
C ARG A 612 -13.17 6.45 16.24
N ALA A 613 -13.18 5.59 17.26
CA ALA A 613 -13.86 5.90 18.51
C ALA A 613 -13.23 7.13 19.22
N ILE A 614 -11.90 7.28 19.18
CA ILE A 614 -11.22 8.47 19.73
C ILE A 614 -11.64 9.73 18.95
N ILE A 615 -11.67 9.67 17.62
CA ILE A 615 -12.15 10.78 16.77
C ILE A 615 -13.59 11.16 17.11
N ASP A 616 -14.48 10.17 17.22
CA ASP A 616 -15.87 10.40 17.59
C ASP A 616 -15.97 11.14 18.94
N ALA A 617 -15.16 10.76 19.93
CA ALA A 617 -15.09 11.44 21.21
C ALA A 617 -14.54 12.87 21.11
N ILE A 618 -13.48 13.09 20.32
CA ILE A 618 -12.91 14.41 20.05
C ILE A 618 -13.91 15.35 19.36
N GLU A 619 -14.78 14.82 18.51
CA GLU A 619 -15.87 15.56 17.86
C GLU A 619 -17.12 15.74 18.76
N GLY A 620 -17.02 15.43 20.05
CA GLY A 620 -18.10 15.65 21.02
C GLY A 620 -19.10 14.50 21.14
N ARG A 621 -18.94 13.40 20.39
CA ARG A 621 -19.81 12.21 20.52
C ARG A 621 -19.38 11.37 21.73
N ARG A 622 -20.24 10.42 22.11
CA ARG A 622 -19.97 9.44 23.17
C ARG A 622 -20.01 8.02 22.56
N PRO A 623 -18.90 7.56 21.98
CA PRO A 623 -18.85 6.25 21.31
C PRO A 623 -19.07 5.13 22.33
N LYS A 624 -19.93 4.15 22.00
CA LYS A 624 -20.20 3.01 22.88
C LYS A 624 -18.94 2.19 23.14
N GLU A 625 -18.01 2.16 22.19
CA GLU A 625 -16.73 1.47 22.27
C GLU A 625 -15.87 1.97 23.44
N LEU A 626 -16.05 3.21 23.88
CA LEU A 626 -15.36 3.81 25.03
C LEU A 626 -16.26 3.85 26.28
N THR A 627 -16.93 2.74 26.58
CA THR A 627 -17.79 2.59 27.77
C THR A 627 -17.52 1.30 28.53
N ALA A 628 -17.74 1.30 29.85
CA ALA A 628 -17.57 0.11 30.66
C ALA A 628 -18.56 -1.01 30.26
N GLU A 629 -19.79 -0.65 29.90
CA GLU A 629 -20.85 -1.57 29.49
C GLU A 629 -20.47 -2.34 28.22
N TYR A 630 -19.94 -1.63 27.22
CA TYR A 630 -19.48 -2.26 26.00
C TYR A 630 -18.29 -3.18 26.26
N GLN A 631 -17.38 -2.79 27.14
CA GLN A 631 -16.15 -3.55 27.41
C GLN A 631 -16.40 -4.78 28.28
N ALA A 632 -17.41 -4.75 29.16
CA ALA A 632 -17.85 -5.89 29.95
C ALA A 632 -18.31 -7.10 29.10
N GLY A 633 -18.61 -6.89 27.82
CA GLY A 633 -18.87 -7.98 26.87
C GLY A 633 -17.63 -8.81 26.50
N SER A 634 -16.43 -8.35 26.82
CA SER A 634 -15.18 -9.13 26.64
C SER A 634 -14.99 -10.11 27.80
N LYS A 635 -14.56 -11.33 27.48
CA LYS A 635 -14.30 -12.39 28.49
C LYS A 635 -13.37 -11.88 29.61
N GLY A 636 -13.83 -11.99 30.85
CA GLY A 636 -13.07 -11.63 32.06
C GLY A 636 -12.98 -10.13 32.37
N TYR A 637 -13.48 -9.23 31.51
CA TYR A 637 -13.33 -7.79 31.75
C TYR A 637 -14.29 -7.25 32.82
N GLY A 638 -15.53 -7.76 32.89
CA GLY A 638 -16.48 -7.39 33.95
C GLY A 638 -16.02 -7.81 35.36
N GLU A 639 -15.41 -8.99 35.46
CA GLU A 639 -14.79 -9.48 36.70
C GLU A 639 -13.59 -8.60 37.11
N PHE A 640 -12.79 -8.16 36.14
CA PHE A 640 -11.70 -7.22 36.36
C PHE A 640 -12.17 -5.86 36.87
N LEU A 641 -13.23 -5.28 36.30
CA LEU A 641 -13.80 -4.03 36.84
C LEU A 641 -14.31 -4.20 38.27
N SER A 642 -14.88 -5.37 38.59
CA SER A 642 -15.34 -5.69 39.94
C SER A 642 -14.17 -5.84 40.91
N TYR A 643 -13.07 -6.45 40.47
CA TYR A 643 -11.82 -6.55 41.21
C TYR A 643 -11.23 -5.17 41.53
N LEU A 644 -11.21 -4.24 40.57
CA LEU A 644 -10.74 -2.86 40.81
C LEU A 644 -11.59 -2.14 41.86
N LYS A 645 -12.92 -2.29 41.83
CA LYS A 645 -13.81 -1.68 42.82
C LYS A 645 -13.56 -2.16 44.26
N GLN A 646 -13.04 -3.37 44.43
CA GLN A 646 -12.70 -3.95 45.72
C GLN A 646 -11.34 -3.47 46.27
N ARG A 647 -10.54 -2.77 45.46
CA ARG A 647 -9.21 -2.26 45.81
C ARG A 647 -9.14 -0.74 45.54
N PRO A 648 -9.59 0.10 46.50
CA PRO A 648 -9.60 1.55 46.32
C PRO A 648 -8.21 2.17 46.12
N ASP A 649 -7.16 1.46 46.54
CA ASP A 649 -5.74 1.79 46.37
C ASP A 649 -5.20 1.41 44.98
N ALA A 650 -5.91 0.60 44.20
CA ALA A 650 -5.53 0.26 42.84
C ALA A 650 -5.79 1.42 41.87
N VAL A 651 -4.99 1.47 40.80
CA VAL A 651 -5.24 2.39 39.69
C VAL A 651 -6.58 2.05 39.05
N GLY A 652 -7.51 3.01 39.11
CA GLY A 652 -8.88 2.84 38.59
C GLY A 652 -8.99 3.01 37.08
N VAL A 653 -10.15 2.61 36.56
CA VAL A 653 -10.56 2.85 35.17
C VAL A 653 -11.84 3.70 35.18
N ASP A 654 -11.78 4.88 34.58
CA ASP A 654 -12.90 5.82 34.49
C ASP A 654 -13.16 6.23 33.03
N TYR A 655 -14.11 5.54 32.39
CA TYR A 655 -14.52 5.81 31.02
C TYR A 655 -15.18 7.18 30.84
N PRO A 656 -16.14 7.60 31.70
CA PRO A 656 -16.70 8.96 31.64
C PRO A 656 -15.63 10.05 31.70
N ALA A 657 -14.67 9.96 32.62
CA ALA A 657 -13.59 10.94 32.74
C ALA A 657 -12.71 10.95 31.48
N MET A 658 -12.32 9.78 30.98
CA MET A 658 -11.57 9.63 29.74
C MET A 658 -12.27 10.29 28.54
N VAL A 659 -13.56 10.00 28.34
CA VAL A 659 -14.31 10.57 27.21
C VAL A 659 -14.46 12.08 27.36
N ASN A 660 -14.70 12.57 28.58
CA ASN A 660 -14.76 14.01 28.84
C ASN A 660 -13.40 14.69 28.54
N GLU A 661 -12.28 14.05 28.84
CA GLU A 661 -10.93 14.57 28.54
C GLU A 661 -10.69 14.67 27.02
N LEU A 662 -11.08 13.65 26.25
CA LEU A 662 -11.02 13.69 24.77
C LEU A 662 -11.91 14.79 24.19
N GLN A 663 -13.13 14.94 24.71
CA GLN A 663 -14.07 15.99 24.30
C GLN A 663 -13.54 17.40 24.61
N GLN A 664 -12.90 17.57 25.77
CA GLN A 664 -12.30 18.84 26.17
C GLN A 664 -11.08 19.20 25.32
N ALA A 665 -10.26 18.22 24.94
CA ALA A 665 -9.14 18.43 24.05
C ALA A 665 -9.61 18.94 22.68
N GLY A 666 -10.63 18.30 22.10
CA GLY A 666 -11.13 18.64 20.78
C GLY A 666 -10.06 18.57 19.68
N VAL A 667 -10.39 19.04 18.47
CA VAL A 667 -9.43 19.05 17.34
C VAL A 667 -8.23 19.96 17.65
N ALA A 668 -8.46 21.07 18.34
CA ALA A 668 -7.41 22.02 18.71
C ALA A 668 -6.35 21.41 19.65
N GLY A 669 -6.75 20.47 20.53
CA GLY A 669 -5.86 19.79 21.47
C GLY A 669 -4.91 18.79 20.84
N LEU A 670 -5.07 18.45 19.55
CA LEU A 670 -4.19 17.51 18.84
C LEU A 670 -2.78 18.07 18.61
N ASN A 671 -2.59 19.40 18.64
CA ASN A 671 -1.28 20.06 18.55
C ASN A 671 -0.39 19.61 17.37
N ASN A 672 -1.00 19.11 16.28
CA ASN A 672 -0.28 18.39 15.23
C ASN A 672 0.12 19.25 14.01
N GLY A 673 -0.03 20.57 14.11
CA GLY A 673 0.36 21.51 13.07
C GLY A 673 -0.60 21.60 11.87
N LEU A 674 -1.65 20.77 11.84
CA LEU A 674 -2.69 20.79 10.80
C LEU A 674 -3.82 21.76 11.18
N SER A 675 -4.49 22.29 10.16
CA SER A 675 -5.75 23.01 10.31
C SER A 675 -6.90 22.05 10.70
N GLU A 676 -8.03 22.62 11.11
CA GLU A 676 -9.23 21.82 11.43
C GLU A 676 -9.72 21.04 10.20
N ALA A 677 -9.80 21.68 9.03
CA ALA A 677 -10.21 21.02 7.79
C ALA A 677 -9.28 19.85 7.39
N GLU A 678 -7.97 20.00 7.60
CA GLU A 678 -7.00 18.94 7.33
C GLU A 678 -7.10 17.78 8.32
N ASN A 679 -7.38 18.07 9.60
CA ASN A 679 -7.67 17.03 10.57
C ASN A 679 -8.93 16.26 10.20
N LEU A 680 -10.00 16.96 9.81
CA LEU A 680 -11.24 16.31 9.35
C LEU A 680 -11.00 15.44 8.10
N GLU A 681 -10.14 15.88 7.17
CA GLU A 681 -9.73 15.04 6.04
C GLU A 681 -8.93 13.81 6.50
N LEU A 682 -7.99 13.97 7.43
CA LEU A 682 -7.19 12.87 7.98
C LEU A 682 -8.05 11.84 8.74
N PHE A 683 -9.12 12.30 9.39
CA PHE A 683 -10.06 11.45 10.12
C PHE A 683 -10.86 10.54 9.18
N GLU A 684 -11.11 10.96 7.94
CA GLU A 684 -12.06 10.31 7.02
C GLU A 684 -11.40 9.70 5.79
N THR A 685 -10.19 10.12 5.40
CA THR A 685 -9.58 9.66 4.16
C THR A 685 -9.21 8.17 4.23
N PRO A 686 -9.59 7.36 3.22
CA PRO A 686 -9.14 5.98 3.10
C PRO A 686 -7.85 5.87 2.27
N HIS A 687 -7.32 6.98 1.76
CA HIS A 687 -6.23 7.00 0.80
C HIS A 687 -4.88 7.24 1.47
N ILE A 688 -4.01 6.24 1.41
CA ILE A 688 -2.68 6.26 2.05
C ILE A 688 -1.83 7.48 1.62
N PRO A 689 -1.76 7.88 0.33
CA PRO A 689 -1.00 9.08 -0.05
C PRO A 689 -1.47 10.34 0.69
N VAL A 690 -2.78 10.49 0.91
CA VAL A 690 -3.36 11.63 1.63
C VAL A 690 -3.00 11.55 3.12
N MET A 691 -3.13 10.35 3.74
CA MET A 691 -2.76 10.13 5.14
C MET A 691 -1.30 10.54 5.40
N VAL A 692 -0.39 10.00 4.59
CA VAL A 692 1.05 10.25 4.73
C VAL A 692 1.33 11.74 4.48
N SER A 693 0.76 12.32 3.43
CA SER A 693 0.94 13.74 3.07
C SER A 693 0.59 14.69 4.21
N LEU A 694 -0.55 14.46 4.88
CA LEU A 694 -1.00 15.29 5.99
C LEU A 694 -0.14 15.08 7.24
N VAL A 695 0.24 13.84 7.57
CA VAL A 695 1.17 13.57 8.68
C VAL A 695 2.50 14.28 8.46
N LEU A 696 3.08 14.15 7.27
CA LEU A 696 4.34 14.79 6.90
C LEU A 696 4.26 16.32 6.96
N LYS A 697 3.15 16.91 6.47
CA LYS A 697 2.90 18.35 6.55
C LYS A 697 2.82 18.83 8.00
N GLY A 698 2.04 18.15 8.84
CA GLY A 698 1.86 18.55 10.24
C GLY A 698 3.16 18.45 11.05
N LEU A 699 3.93 17.38 10.87
CA LEU A 699 5.24 17.22 11.52
C LEU A 699 6.23 18.31 11.09
N GLY A 700 6.25 18.65 9.80
CA GLY A 700 7.07 19.74 9.30
C GLY A 700 6.72 21.10 9.92
N MET A 701 5.42 21.40 10.06
CA MET A 701 4.96 22.63 10.70
C MET A 701 5.25 22.65 12.21
N TYR A 702 5.20 21.50 12.88
CA TYR A 702 5.57 21.38 14.29
C TYR A 702 7.05 21.64 14.51
N GLN A 703 7.93 21.00 13.73
CA GLN A 703 9.38 21.16 13.86
C GLN A 703 9.83 22.61 13.66
N GLY A 704 9.25 23.30 12.66
CA GLY A 704 9.55 24.71 12.40
C GLY A 704 9.07 25.71 13.47
N ARG A 705 8.23 25.29 14.42
CA ARG A 705 7.83 26.10 15.59
C ARG A 705 8.71 25.84 16.82
N SER A 706 9.36 24.68 16.87
CA SER A 706 10.22 24.24 17.98
C SER A 706 11.70 24.61 17.78
N SER A 707 12.10 24.93 16.53
CA SER A 707 13.37 25.56 16.17
C SER A 707 13.29 27.08 16.23
#